data_AF-C5M4S3-F1
#
_entry.id   AF-C5M4S3-F1
#
_cell.length_a   1.000
_cell.length_b   1.000
_cell.length_c   1.000
_cell.angle_alpha   90.00
_cell.angle_beta   90.00
_cell.angle_gamma   90.00
#
_symmetry.space_group_name_H-M   'P 1'
#
loop_
_entity.id
_entity.type
_entity.pdbx_description
1 polymer ?
#
loop_
_entity_poly.entity_id
_entity_poly.type
_entity_poly.pdbx_seq_one_letter_code
_entity_poly.pdbx_strand_id
1 'polypeptide(L)'
;MTKFYAGQFLCGGFQGTSVTPQAYHLIVEHHVSTMILSRKNAVSVEQMSKLIRDLQYIAMTQGRYEHPLMFAIDEEGGMSNALFDPDFLTQYPGAMALAATGDPTLVYEISKAVGIELKKIGFSIILGPVLDVVTKFSHQLVGVRSFGTTIEDVTKYGGMCAKGLQDAGLFTVGKHFPGIGNAAVDSLLELPMIGDSLDQLRHFNIRPFANLIQQGLLDGISAAGCGVPNISPDETHACLSPIVINQLLRNELQFDGLVLSECLEMETLYHSFGLEQGVILALNAGCDLVMVCHDWELQNQAIESIRKAIVNFPSDTLLSSYKRIERLQERLPRWSEIFPEGELSAKQPPTLFRNEYPDLWEEHQKLSSSAYQKSITLVRDFNGALPISNYLSDGEEVDSILLLTPLLYPIYPCETVDKTNSRLHTGEEVFQKFGDFLSDHPIRQEKKYNVLHTTYTANGLTPLHESLIEQSKVVIVVTSEASRNMHQIGLVKFISLLCGASPSTLNRNGVNGNVPPPQSTKPLIIVATQSPYDFFYNKSIGSAYLCCYDYTPNALSKLASVLMGDYEPEGCVPGEKKFMLRTKPESPSRLSHNNNTPRRRWLVDELDWQRDGESIIKLFKSNFDRRGNKIDYQDDRFYKRLSGFFVTMRRTQKSFVVRNSSLNIVLGFILTFVTETDGVRSGRIIMVLVDKSKRCQNIGKCLHSRAMKYFKEVNCSEIYLGSRGLPLIYFDDISSSTVSFFNSVGWTINRSAKRYVMVLNELGEPPELPDNYIFDRTPDKIVARDRFTNQVVASVTTFTSNSQLSKYFPFIDSIRNDQGTIGGLIGFTGDKNAKHGLVSSAITYFGSAVDAIMMIESDHSLECLGFEEWAWYYDYYGRKDV
;
A
#
# COMPACT_ATOMS: atom_id res chain seq x y z
N MET A 1 -12.07 -15.02 61.36
CA MET A 1 -11.55 -14.45 60.10
C MET A 1 -11.89 -15.44 59.00
N THR A 2 -12.63 -15.03 57.98
CA THR A 2 -12.82 -15.83 56.77
C THR A 2 -11.44 -16.14 56.19
N LYS A 3 -11.09 -17.43 56.07
CA LYS A 3 -9.77 -17.83 55.55
C LYS A 3 -9.88 -17.91 54.03
N PHE A 4 -9.37 -16.90 53.34
CA PHE A 4 -9.34 -16.89 51.88
C PHE A 4 -8.26 -17.81 51.34
N TYR A 5 -8.51 -18.42 50.18
CA TYR A 5 -7.45 -19.02 49.39
C TYR A 5 -6.93 -18.00 48.38
N ALA A 6 -5.60 -17.91 48.23
CA ALA A 6 -5.01 -16.95 47.31
C ALA A 6 -5.47 -17.13 45.86
N GLY A 7 -5.68 -18.37 45.40
CA GLY A 7 -6.17 -18.62 44.04
C GLY A 7 -7.57 -18.06 43.77
N GLN A 8 -8.40 -17.79 44.80
CA GLN A 8 -9.74 -17.24 44.58
C GLN A 8 -9.71 -15.86 43.90
N PHE A 9 -8.61 -15.11 44.04
CA PHE A 9 -8.38 -13.80 43.42
C PHE A 9 -7.57 -13.89 42.10
N LEU A 10 -7.29 -15.10 41.61
CA LEU A 10 -6.57 -15.35 40.37
C LEU A 10 -7.53 -15.86 39.29
N CYS A 11 -7.48 -15.24 38.11
CA CYS A 11 -8.00 -15.80 36.87
C CYS A 11 -6.83 -16.47 36.12
N GLY A 12 -6.68 -17.78 36.31
CA GLY A 12 -5.58 -18.55 35.73
C GLY A 12 -5.95 -19.23 34.41
N GLY A 13 -4.98 -19.70 33.66
CA GLY A 13 -5.21 -20.59 32.52
C GLY A 13 -4.03 -21.55 32.33
N PHE A 14 -4.01 -22.28 31.24
CA PHE A 14 -2.93 -23.23 30.93
C PHE A 14 -2.87 -23.50 29.44
N GLN A 15 -1.81 -24.16 28.98
CA GLN A 15 -1.71 -24.66 27.60
C GLN A 15 -2.00 -26.15 27.55
N GLY A 16 -2.67 -26.61 26.49
CA GLY A 16 -3.03 -28.02 26.28
C GLY A 16 -4.54 -28.25 26.19
N THR A 17 -4.89 -29.40 25.62
CA THR A 17 -6.27 -29.76 25.21
C THR A 17 -6.87 -30.85 26.10
N SER A 18 -6.24 -31.14 27.24
CA SER A 18 -6.71 -32.07 28.25
C SER A 18 -6.30 -31.56 29.63
N VAL A 19 -6.76 -32.22 30.71
CA VAL A 19 -6.35 -31.85 32.07
C VAL A 19 -4.82 -31.98 32.19
N THR A 20 -4.15 -30.86 32.46
CA THR A 20 -2.71 -30.81 32.67
C THR A 20 -2.38 -30.81 34.16
N PRO A 21 -1.13 -31.17 34.54
CA PRO A 21 -0.66 -30.99 35.91
C PRO A 21 -0.85 -29.54 36.37
N GLN A 22 -0.52 -28.55 35.54
CA GLN A 22 -0.71 -27.13 35.85
C GLN A 22 -2.17 -26.82 36.24
N ALA A 23 -3.13 -27.21 35.40
CA ALA A 23 -4.56 -27.00 35.68
C ALA A 23 -4.98 -27.68 36.98
N TYR A 24 -4.50 -28.91 37.22
CA TYR A 24 -4.77 -29.65 38.44
C TYR A 24 -4.26 -28.92 39.70
N HIS A 25 -3.02 -28.41 39.69
CA HIS A 25 -2.45 -27.72 40.86
C HIS A 25 -3.17 -26.40 41.14
N LEU A 26 -3.52 -25.62 40.09
CA LEU A 26 -4.33 -24.42 40.24
C LEU A 26 -5.67 -24.72 40.95
N ILE A 27 -6.35 -25.81 40.55
CA ILE A 27 -7.65 -26.16 41.11
C ILE A 27 -7.51 -26.73 42.52
N VAL A 28 -6.69 -27.75 42.72
CA VAL A 28 -6.67 -28.57 43.95
C VAL A 28 -5.82 -27.94 45.04
N GLU A 29 -4.69 -27.32 44.70
CA GLU A 29 -3.76 -26.77 45.70
C GLU A 29 -3.99 -25.28 45.96
N HIS A 30 -4.34 -24.52 44.93
CA HIS A 30 -4.47 -23.07 45.03
C HIS A 30 -5.90 -22.57 45.13
N HIS A 31 -6.89 -23.43 44.86
CA HIS A 31 -8.31 -23.13 44.91
C HIS A 31 -8.72 -21.94 44.01
N VAL A 32 -8.28 -21.94 42.74
CA VAL A 32 -8.66 -20.89 41.78
C VAL A 32 -10.17 -20.81 41.58
N SER A 33 -10.75 -19.60 41.56
CA SER A 33 -12.20 -19.43 41.34
C SER A 33 -12.59 -19.41 39.86
N THR A 34 -11.66 -18.95 39.02
CA THR A 34 -11.91 -18.63 37.62
C THR A 34 -10.77 -19.12 36.75
N MET A 35 -11.11 -19.70 35.59
CA MET A 35 -10.14 -20.07 34.57
C MET A 35 -10.49 -19.45 33.21
N ILE A 36 -9.48 -18.97 32.49
CA ILE A 36 -9.63 -18.53 31.09
C ILE A 36 -9.13 -19.62 30.14
N LEU A 37 -9.97 -20.00 29.18
CA LEU A 37 -9.60 -20.94 28.11
C LEU A 37 -9.55 -20.21 26.78
N SER A 38 -8.56 -20.57 25.97
CA SER A 38 -8.25 -19.92 24.70
C SER A 38 -8.17 -20.94 23.57
N ARG A 39 -7.82 -20.47 22.37
CA ARG A 39 -7.52 -21.34 21.22
C ARG A 39 -6.47 -22.41 21.51
N LYS A 40 -5.54 -22.16 22.44
CA LYS A 40 -4.51 -23.14 22.85
C LYS A 40 -5.08 -24.36 23.58
N ASN A 41 -6.36 -24.30 23.98
CA ASN A 41 -7.08 -25.35 24.67
C ASN A 41 -8.10 -26.07 23.76
N ALA A 42 -8.25 -25.62 22.52
CA ALA A 42 -9.31 -26.02 21.61
C ALA A 42 -8.81 -26.90 20.47
N VAL A 43 -9.44 -28.07 20.31
CA VAL A 43 -9.39 -28.92 19.11
C VAL A 43 -10.75 -28.96 18.44
N SER A 44 -11.79 -29.20 19.24
CA SER A 44 -13.20 -29.23 18.82
C SER A 44 -14.09 -28.82 20.00
N VAL A 45 -15.36 -28.53 19.72
CA VAL A 45 -16.36 -28.24 20.75
C VAL A 45 -16.55 -29.42 21.70
N GLU A 46 -16.52 -30.65 21.19
CA GLU A 46 -16.63 -31.86 22.01
C GLU A 46 -15.46 -31.98 22.99
N GLN A 47 -14.23 -31.82 22.50
CA GLN A 47 -13.04 -31.88 23.35
C GLN A 47 -13.04 -30.74 24.39
N MET A 48 -13.39 -29.52 24.00
CA MET A 48 -13.47 -28.39 24.93
C MET A 48 -14.52 -28.62 26.02
N SER A 49 -15.70 -29.09 25.65
CA SER A 49 -16.79 -29.42 26.59
C SER A 49 -16.36 -30.50 27.57
N LYS A 50 -15.64 -31.53 27.08
CA LYS A 50 -15.08 -32.58 27.92
C LYS A 50 -14.03 -32.03 28.89
N LEU A 51 -13.12 -31.18 28.41
CA LEU A 51 -12.08 -30.57 29.24
C LEU A 51 -12.68 -29.77 30.40
N ILE A 52 -13.65 -28.90 30.11
CA ILE A 52 -14.36 -28.12 31.15
C ILE A 52 -15.02 -29.06 32.15
N ARG A 53 -15.72 -30.09 31.68
CA ARG A 53 -16.39 -31.07 32.55
C ARG A 53 -15.42 -31.84 33.44
N ASP A 54 -14.27 -32.27 32.91
CA ASP A 54 -13.23 -32.96 33.68
C ASP A 54 -12.66 -32.03 34.78
N LEU A 55 -12.39 -30.77 34.46
CA LEU A 55 -11.89 -29.78 35.43
C LEU A 55 -12.93 -29.48 36.53
N GLN A 56 -14.20 -29.35 36.16
CA GLN A 56 -15.31 -29.20 37.12
C GLN A 56 -15.40 -30.42 38.05
N TYR A 57 -15.23 -31.63 37.52
CA TYR A 57 -15.26 -32.85 38.33
C TYR A 57 -14.10 -32.91 39.34
N ILE A 58 -12.90 -32.47 38.94
CA ILE A 58 -11.73 -32.35 39.83
C ILE A 58 -12.00 -31.31 40.93
N ALA A 59 -12.56 -30.15 40.57
CA ALA A 59 -12.92 -29.12 41.54
C ALA A 59 -13.95 -29.62 42.57
N MET A 60 -14.98 -30.35 42.13
CA MET A 60 -16.00 -30.93 43.01
C MET A 60 -15.40 -31.98 43.96
N THR A 61 -14.65 -32.95 43.44
CA THR A 61 -14.28 -34.16 44.20
C THR A 61 -12.98 -34.02 44.96
N GLN A 62 -11.96 -33.43 44.34
CA GLN A 62 -10.61 -33.34 44.89
C GLN A 62 -10.36 -31.97 45.52
N GLY A 63 -10.80 -30.90 44.84
CA GLY A 63 -10.74 -29.54 45.36
C GLY A 63 -11.82 -29.23 46.42
N ARG A 64 -12.90 -30.03 46.49
CA ARG A 64 -14.04 -29.88 47.42
C ARG A 64 -14.65 -28.48 47.41
N TYR A 65 -14.82 -27.93 46.22
CA TYR A 65 -15.38 -26.59 46.05
C TYR A 65 -16.86 -26.56 46.43
N GLU A 66 -17.30 -25.48 47.07
CA GLU A 66 -18.71 -25.24 47.34
C GLU A 66 -19.49 -24.91 46.06
N HIS A 67 -18.91 -24.08 45.20
CA HIS A 67 -19.48 -23.67 43.93
C HIS A 67 -18.60 -24.10 42.74
N PRO A 68 -19.18 -24.29 41.54
CA PRO A 68 -18.39 -24.59 40.34
C PRO A 68 -17.36 -23.52 39.99
N LEU A 69 -16.33 -23.94 39.25
CA LEU A 69 -15.38 -23.02 38.64
C LEU A 69 -16.09 -22.16 37.60
N MET A 70 -15.70 -20.89 37.51
CA MET A 70 -16.09 -20.03 36.38
C MET A 70 -15.11 -20.22 35.23
N PHE A 71 -15.63 -20.45 34.02
CA PHE A 71 -14.81 -20.53 32.80
C PHE A 71 -15.08 -19.32 31.91
N ALA A 72 -14.02 -18.57 31.64
CA ALA A 72 -14.02 -17.40 30.76
C ALA A 72 -13.52 -17.76 29.36
N ILE A 73 -14.12 -17.13 28.36
CA ILE A 73 -13.70 -17.20 26.95
C ILE A 73 -13.76 -15.82 26.31
N ASP A 74 -12.87 -15.60 25.34
CA ASP A 74 -12.91 -14.44 24.45
C ASP A 74 -13.47 -14.84 23.08
N GLU A 75 -14.79 -14.73 22.93
CA GLU A 75 -15.55 -15.14 21.74
C GLU A 75 -16.39 -13.95 21.24
N GLU A 76 -15.79 -13.02 20.51
CA GLU A 76 -16.44 -11.75 20.10
C GLU A 76 -17.23 -11.86 18.79
N GLY A 77 -17.05 -12.93 18.04
CA GLY A 77 -17.54 -13.07 16.67
C GLY A 77 -16.56 -12.55 15.62
N GLY A 78 -16.93 -12.74 14.36
CA GLY A 78 -16.11 -12.38 13.21
C GLY A 78 -14.75 -13.07 13.27
N MET A 79 -13.69 -12.27 13.33
CA MET A 79 -12.31 -12.78 13.33
C MET A 79 -11.74 -13.05 14.74
N SER A 80 -12.40 -12.58 15.79
CA SER A 80 -11.86 -12.59 17.16
C SER A 80 -12.55 -13.68 17.98
N ASN A 81 -12.29 -14.93 17.61
CA ASN A 81 -12.84 -16.12 18.25
C ASN A 81 -11.73 -17.00 18.85
N ALA A 82 -11.94 -17.44 20.08
CA ALA A 82 -11.06 -18.37 20.77
C ALA A 82 -11.37 -19.82 20.38
N LEU A 83 -12.64 -20.15 20.13
CA LEU A 83 -13.09 -21.48 19.72
C LEU A 83 -13.63 -21.43 18.28
N PHE A 84 -13.30 -22.44 17.48
CA PHE A 84 -13.85 -22.58 16.13
C PHE A 84 -14.08 -24.04 15.82
N ASP A 85 -15.32 -24.36 15.47
CA ASP A 85 -15.75 -25.69 15.08
C ASP A 85 -17.01 -25.53 14.22
N PRO A 86 -16.90 -25.48 12.88
CA PRO A 86 -18.04 -25.14 12.02
C PRO A 86 -19.16 -26.18 12.08
N ASP A 87 -18.90 -27.38 12.60
CA ASP A 87 -19.88 -28.45 12.73
C ASP A 87 -20.69 -28.37 14.02
N PHE A 88 -20.16 -27.71 15.07
CA PHE A 88 -20.75 -27.71 16.42
C PHE A 88 -20.77 -26.36 17.14
N LEU A 89 -20.25 -25.30 16.52
CA LEU A 89 -20.34 -23.91 16.97
C LEU A 89 -20.64 -22.99 15.79
N THR A 90 -21.71 -22.20 15.91
CA THR A 90 -22.12 -21.28 14.84
C THR A 90 -21.18 -20.08 14.76
N GLN A 91 -20.64 -19.82 13.56
CA GLN A 91 -19.87 -18.61 13.30
C GLN A 91 -20.80 -17.42 13.06
N TYR A 92 -20.62 -16.31 13.80
CA TYR A 92 -21.38 -15.07 13.63
C TYR A 92 -20.49 -13.89 13.19
N PRO A 93 -21.07 -12.82 12.59
CA PRO A 93 -20.32 -11.61 12.27
C PRO A 93 -19.77 -10.91 13.51
N GLY A 94 -18.69 -10.14 13.35
CA GLY A 94 -18.13 -9.32 14.43
C GLY A 94 -18.98 -8.08 14.77
N ALA A 95 -18.63 -7.40 15.86
CA ALA A 95 -19.42 -6.27 16.41
C ALA A 95 -19.76 -5.17 15.38
N MET A 96 -18.79 -4.70 14.59
CA MET A 96 -19.05 -3.66 13.59
C MET A 96 -19.97 -4.15 12.46
N ALA A 97 -19.83 -5.43 12.07
CA ALA A 97 -20.69 -6.05 11.07
C ALA A 97 -22.13 -6.17 11.58
N LEU A 98 -22.30 -6.56 12.84
CA LEU A 98 -23.60 -6.61 13.52
C LEU A 98 -24.25 -5.22 13.59
N ALA A 99 -23.49 -4.21 14.00
CA ALA A 99 -23.98 -2.83 13.99
C ALA A 99 -24.33 -2.33 12.58
N ALA A 100 -23.59 -2.78 11.56
CA ALA A 100 -23.83 -2.38 10.18
C ALA A 100 -25.16 -2.89 9.61
N THR A 101 -25.76 -3.94 10.21
CA THR A 101 -27.11 -4.38 9.86
C THR A 101 -28.18 -3.31 10.16
N GLY A 102 -27.89 -2.39 11.09
CA GLY A 102 -28.85 -1.38 11.55
C GLY A 102 -29.98 -1.94 12.44
N ASP A 103 -29.94 -3.23 12.78
CA ASP A 103 -31.02 -3.95 13.46
C ASP A 103 -30.60 -4.39 14.88
N PRO A 104 -31.00 -3.67 15.93
CA PRO A 104 -30.61 -3.98 17.31
C PRO A 104 -31.25 -5.27 17.83
N THR A 105 -32.41 -5.63 17.29
CA THR A 105 -33.11 -6.87 17.65
C THR A 105 -32.30 -8.06 17.17
N LEU A 106 -31.79 -7.98 15.94
CA LEU A 106 -30.90 -8.99 15.38
C LEU A 106 -29.61 -9.14 16.20
N VAL A 107 -29.02 -8.03 16.68
CA VAL A 107 -27.87 -8.09 17.60
C VAL A 107 -28.22 -8.83 18.89
N TYR A 108 -29.36 -8.52 19.50
CA TYR A 108 -29.83 -9.22 20.70
C TYR A 108 -30.03 -10.73 20.46
N GLU A 109 -30.71 -11.11 19.38
CA GLU A 109 -30.98 -12.51 19.06
C GLU A 109 -29.69 -13.30 18.80
N ILE A 110 -28.74 -12.71 18.07
CA ILE A 110 -27.44 -13.34 17.79
C ILE A 110 -26.64 -13.51 19.07
N SER A 111 -26.55 -12.45 19.89
CA SER A 111 -25.82 -12.52 21.15
C SER A 111 -26.43 -13.54 22.12
N LYS A 112 -27.76 -13.69 22.10
CA LYS A 112 -28.43 -14.76 22.85
C LYS A 112 -28.10 -16.14 22.31
N ALA A 113 -28.10 -16.33 21.00
CA ALA A 113 -27.72 -17.59 20.37
C ALA A 113 -26.28 -18.00 20.69
N VAL A 114 -25.32 -17.06 20.58
CA VAL A 114 -23.92 -17.24 21.01
C VAL A 114 -23.86 -17.67 22.47
N GLY A 115 -24.59 -16.97 23.35
CA GLY A 115 -24.59 -17.27 24.77
C GLY A 115 -25.11 -18.67 25.09
N ILE A 116 -26.17 -19.11 24.41
CA ILE A 116 -26.76 -20.46 24.58
C ILE A 116 -25.75 -21.54 24.18
N GLU A 117 -25.11 -21.39 23.03
CA GLU A 117 -24.12 -22.35 22.53
C GLU A 117 -22.91 -22.43 23.48
N LEU A 118 -22.33 -21.29 23.87
CA LEU A 118 -21.18 -21.25 24.79
C LEU A 118 -21.53 -21.78 26.19
N LYS A 119 -22.74 -21.48 26.70
CA LYS A 119 -23.21 -21.99 27.98
C LYS A 119 -23.32 -23.51 27.95
N LYS A 120 -23.75 -24.08 26.82
CA LYS A 120 -23.87 -25.54 26.65
C LYS A 120 -22.50 -26.24 26.64
N ILE A 121 -21.47 -25.56 26.13
CA ILE A 121 -20.07 -26.04 26.17
C ILE A 121 -19.52 -26.04 27.61
N GLY A 122 -20.05 -25.17 28.47
CA GLY A 122 -19.70 -25.07 29.89
C GLY A 122 -19.04 -23.75 30.28
N PHE A 123 -18.98 -22.77 29.38
CA PHE A 123 -18.53 -21.43 29.72
C PHE A 123 -19.54 -20.69 30.58
N SER A 124 -19.06 -19.86 31.49
CA SER A 124 -19.89 -19.04 32.38
C SER A 124 -19.64 -17.55 32.20
N ILE A 125 -18.44 -17.16 31.78
CA ILE A 125 -18.04 -15.78 31.54
C ILE A 125 -17.70 -15.60 30.07
N ILE A 126 -18.23 -14.54 29.48
CA ILE A 126 -17.75 -14.04 28.19
C ILE A 126 -17.06 -12.70 28.43
N LEU A 127 -15.83 -12.56 27.90
CA LEU A 127 -15.10 -11.30 27.91
C LEU A 127 -15.65 -10.37 26.84
N GLY A 128 -16.87 -9.87 27.06
CA GLY A 128 -17.55 -8.93 26.20
C GLY A 128 -18.88 -8.45 26.82
N PRO A 129 -19.56 -7.48 26.18
CA PRO A 129 -19.23 -6.90 24.88
C PRO A 129 -18.02 -5.94 24.89
N VAL A 130 -17.48 -5.68 23.71
CA VAL A 130 -16.53 -4.58 23.47
C VAL A 130 -17.29 -3.25 23.44
N LEU A 131 -16.94 -2.33 24.34
CA LEU A 131 -17.57 -1.04 24.56
C LEU A 131 -16.67 0.14 24.17
N ASP A 132 -15.57 -0.14 23.50
CA ASP A 132 -14.66 0.86 22.96
C ASP A 132 -15.32 1.66 21.83
N VAL A 133 -15.27 2.99 21.88
CA VAL A 133 -15.66 3.86 20.77
C VAL A 133 -14.45 4.13 19.89
N VAL A 134 -14.49 3.65 18.65
CA VAL A 134 -13.38 3.81 17.68
C VAL A 134 -13.47 5.16 16.95
N THR A 135 -12.35 5.65 16.42
CA THR A 135 -12.31 6.85 15.57
C THR A 135 -11.94 6.50 14.14
N LYS A 136 -12.42 7.33 13.19
CA LYS A 136 -12.43 7.01 11.75
C LYS A 136 -11.04 7.04 11.07
N PHE A 137 -10.00 7.56 11.75
CA PHE A 137 -8.71 7.92 11.14
C PHE A 137 -7.48 7.30 11.80
N SER A 138 -7.67 6.50 12.82
CA SER A 138 -6.62 6.10 13.75
C SER A 138 -6.21 4.65 13.47
N HIS A 139 -4.93 4.35 13.70
CA HIS A 139 -4.37 3.02 13.57
C HIS A 139 -4.79 2.14 14.77
N GLN A 140 -6.08 1.90 14.93
CA GLN A 140 -6.65 1.41 16.20
C GLN A 140 -6.59 -0.10 16.36
N LEU A 141 -6.18 -0.55 17.54
CA LEU A 141 -6.13 -1.96 17.94
C LEU A 141 -7.49 -2.63 17.98
N VAL A 142 -8.56 -1.84 18.21
CA VAL A 142 -9.92 -2.35 18.33
C VAL A 142 -10.55 -2.54 16.94
N GLY A 143 -10.53 -1.50 16.10
CA GLY A 143 -11.06 -1.56 14.73
C GLY A 143 -12.49 -2.10 14.66
N VAL A 144 -12.69 -3.17 13.88
CA VAL A 144 -14.00 -3.82 13.66
C VAL A 144 -14.55 -4.59 14.87
N ARG A 145 -13.77 -4.74 15.94
CA ARG A 145 -14.22 -5.30 17.24
C ARG A 145 -15.16 -4.36 17.98
N SER A 146 -15.18 -3.08 17.63
CA SER A 146 -16.14 -2.12 18.17
C SER A 146 -17.44 -2.12 17.35
N PHE A 147 -18.56 -1.85 18.02
CA PHE A 147 -19.85 -1.62 17.35
C PHE A 147 -19.90 -0.32 16.52
N GLY A 148 -18.97 0.61 16.68
CA GLY A 148 -18.97 1.80 15.83
C GLY A 148 -18.16 2.97 16.35
N THR A 149 -18.33 4.11 15.67
CA THR A 149 -17.54 5.32 15.89
C THR A 149 -18.25 6.40 16.72
N THR A 150 -19.43 6.07 17.26
CA THR A 150 -20.25 6.98 18.06
C THR A 150 -20.61 6.34 19.40
N ILE A 151 -20.80 7.16 20.42
CA ILE A 151 -21.22 6.72 21.76
C ILE A 151 -22.59 6.06 21.66
N GLU A 152 -23.46 6.61 20.82
CA GLU A 152 -24.84 6.16 20.61
C GLU A 152 -24.87 4.74 20.03
N ASP A 153 -24.10 4.47 18.97
CA ASP A 153 -24.07 3.14 18.35
C ASP A 153 -23.47 2.11 19.31
N VAL A 154 -22.36 2.43 19.98
CA VAL A 154 -21.70 1.50 20.91
C VAL A 154 -22.59 1.21 22.12
N THR A 155 -23.25 2.22 22.68
CA THR A 155 -24.22 2.01 23.78
C THR A 155 -25.41 1.17 23.31
N LYS A 156 -25.95 1.46 22.13
CA LYS A 156 -27.15 0.81 21.59
C LYS A 156 -26.91 -0.66 21.26
N TYR A 157 -25.93 -0.95 20.40
CA TYR A 157 -25.66 -2.32 19.96
C TYR A 157 -24.89 -3.12 21.02
N GLY A 158 -23.95 -2.48 21.73
CA GLY A 158 -23.28 -3.09 22.88
C GLY A 158 -24.26 -3.46 24.00
N GLY A 159 -25.25 -2.61 24.29
CA GLY A 159 -26.31 -2.91 25.24
C GLY A 159 -27.21 -4.08 24.83
N MET A 160 -27.59 -4.17 23.55
CA MET A 160 -28.34 -5.34 23.05
C MET A 160 -27.52 -6.62 23.09
N CYS A 161 -26.21 -6.54 22.80
CA CYS A 161 -25.30 -7.67 22.90
C CYS A 161 -25.18 -8.15 24.34
N ALA A 162 -24.90 -7.25 25.28
CA ALA A 162 -24.84 -7.58 26.71
C ALA A 162 -26.13 -8.23 27.20
N LYS A 163 -27.29 -7.65 26.86
CA LYS A 163 -28.59 -8.20 27.22
C LYS A 163 -28.81 -9.61 26.67
N GLY A 164 -28.48 -9.85 25.40
CA GLY A 164 -28.62 -11.17 24.78
C GLY A 164 -27.77 -12.23 25.47
N LEU A 165 -26.51 -11.89 25.77
CA LEU A 165 -25.58 -12.77 26.49
C LEU A 165 -26.04 -13.08 27.92
N GLN A 166 -26.56 -12.07 28.66
CA GLN A 166 -27.12 -12.26 29.99
C GLN A 166 -28.39 -13.12 29.99
N ASP A 167 -29.31 -12.87 29.06
CA ASP A 167 -30.55 -13.65 28.90
C ASP A 167 -30.27 -15.11 28.51
N ALA A 168 -29.10 -15.40 27.94
CA ALA A 168 -28.61 -16.74 27.67
C ALA A 168 -27.93 -17.41 28.89
N GLY A 169 -27.71 -16.68 29.97
CA GLY A 169 -27.13 -17.20 31.21
C GLY A 169 -25.60 -17.12 31.30
N LEU A 170 -24.95 -16.28 30.48
CA LEU A 170 -23.53 -15.92 30.63
C LEU A 170 -23.37 -14.65 31.45
N PHE A 171 -22.27 -14.57 32.21
CA PHE A 171 -21.83 -13.34 32.83
C PHE A 171 -21.09 -12.48 31.81
N THR A 172 -21.53 -11.25 31.63
CA THR A 172 -20.94 -10.32 30.66
C THR A 172 -19.90 -9.43 31.32
N VAL A 173 -18.67 -9.47 30.81
CA VAL A 173 -17.54 -8.67 31.27
C VAL A 173 -17.18 -7.63 30.21
N GLY A 174 -17.69 -6.41 30.37
CA GLY A 174 -17.50 -5.32 29.41
C GLY A 174 -16.03 -4.87 29.30
N LYS A 175 -15.54 -4.64 28.09
CA LYS A 175 -14.11 -4.34 27.84
C LYS A 175 -13.89 -3.28 26.75
N HIS A 176 -12.75 -2.58 26.70
CA HIS A 176 -11.63 -2.63 27.64
C HIS A 176 -11.61 -1.32 28.43
N PHE A 177 -11.95 -1.34 29.72
CA PHE A 177 -12.12 -0.11 30.51
C PHE A 177 -10.77 0.59 30.78
N PRO A 178 -10.63 1.92 30.61
CA PRO A 178 -11.67 2.96 30.48
C PRO A 178 -12.09 3.29 29.03
N GLY A 179 -11.74 2.43 28.09
CA GLY A 179 -12.04 2.53 26.66
C GLY A 179 -10.78 2.84 25.86
N ILE A 180 -10.19 1.81 25.24
CA ILE A 180 -8.95 1.91 24.44
C ILE A 180 -9.19 2.23 22.97
N GLY A 181 -10.44 2.48 22.58
CA GLY A 181 -10.82 2.78 21.21
C GLY A 181 -9.88 3.80 20.57
N ASN A 182 -9.62 4.93 21.23
CA ASN A 182 -8.76 6.02 20.75
C ASN A 182 -7.27 5.93 21.13
N ALA A 183 -6.82 4.81 21.73
CA ALA A 183 -5.43 4.67 22.12
C ALA A 183 -4.51 4.70 20.88
N ALA A 184 -3.41 5.45 21.00
CA ALA A 184 -2.31 5.41 20.04
C ALA A 184 -1.31 4.32 20.48
N VAL A 185 -0.77 3.56 19.53
CA VAL A 185 0.27 2.57 19.84
C VAL A 185 1.62 3.29 19.84
N ASP A 186 2.32 3.25 20.97
CA ASP A 186 3.71 3.69 21.02
C ASP A 186 4.59 2.66 20.28
N SER A 187 5.31 3.09 19.25
CA SER A 187 6.11 2.19 18.41
C SER A 187 7.36 1.62 19.09
N LEU A 188 7.79 2.20 20.21
CA LEU A 188 8.96 1.73 20.97
C LEU A 188 8.55 0.73 22.06
N LEU A 189 7.40 0.96 22.70
CA LEU A 189 6.90 0.13 23.79
C LEU A 189 5.87 -0.91 23.33
N GLU A 190 5.36 -0.82 22.11
CA GLU A 190 4.22 -1.61 21.61
C GLU A 190 2.97 -1.55 22.52
N LEU A 191 2.88 -0.49 23.34
CA LEU A 191 1.85 -0.30 24.35
C LEU A 191 0.75 0.64 23.83
N PRO A 192 -0.56 0.31 24.01
CA PRO A 192 -1.64 1.26 23.74
C PRO A 192 -1.61 2.38 24.79
N MET A 193 -1.54 3.63 24.35
CA MET A 193 -1.48 4.81 25.20
C MET A 193 -2.69 5.70 24.97
N ILE A 194 -3.37 6.06 26.06
CA ILE A 194 -4.47 7.03 26.10
C ILE A 194 -3.88 8.37 26.56
N GLY A 195 -3.73 9.31 25.63
CA GLY A 195 -3.30 10.67 25.91
C GLY A 195 -4.41 11.59 26.45
N ASP A 196 -5.63 11.08 26.58
CA ASP A 196 -6.77 11.85 27.08
C ASP A 196 -6.65 12.13 28.59
N SER A 197 -7.14 13.30 29.01
CA SER A 197 -7.38 13.61 30.42
C SER A 197 -8.58 12.84 30.97
N LEU A 198 -8.67 12.73 32.30
CA LEU A 198 -9.80 12.08 32.96
C LEU A 198 -11.16 12.71 32.57
N ASP A 199 -11.22 14.04 32.41
CA ASP A 199 -12.43 14.73 31.96
C ASP A 199 -12.82 14.40 30.52
N GLN A 200 -11.84 14.25 29.61
CA GLN A 200 -12.12 13.83 28.25
C GLN A 200 -12.68 12.41 28.20
N LEU A 201 -12.10 11.48 28.99
CA LEU A 201 -12.62 10.11 29.08
C LEU A 201 -14.06 10.07 29.61
N ARG A 202 -14.40 10.88 30.63
CA ARG A 202 -15.77 10.98 31.18
C ARG A 202 -16.81 11.36 30.12
N HIS A 203 -16.43 12.20 29.16
CA HIS A 203 -17.34 12.72 28.15
C HIS A 203 -17.40 11.88 26.87
N PHE A 204 -16.44 10.96 26.67
CA PHE A 204 -16.36 10.14 25.45
C PHE A 204 -16.31 8.64 25.76
N ASN A 205 -15.12 8.10 26.04
CA ASN A 205 -14.87 6.66 26.12
C ASN A 205 -15.68 5.95 27.22
N ILE A 206 -15.95 6.64 28.33
CA ILE A 206 -16.62 6.06 29.49
C ILE A 206 -18.14 5.96 29.31
N ARG A 207 -18.72 6.75 28.40
CA ARG A 207 -20.18 6.87 28.27
C ARG A 207 -20.88 5.53 28.00
N PRO A 208 -20.42 4.65 27.09
CA PRO A 208 -21.02 3.33 26.92
C PRO A 208 -20.97 2.48 28.18
N PHE A 209 -19.83 2.47 28.89
CA PHE A 209 -19.70 1.75 30.17
C PHE A 209 -20.67 2.26 31.22
N ALA A 210 -20.71 3.58 31.44
CA ALA A 210 -21.60 4.22 32.41
C ALA A 210 -23.08 3.88 32.15
N ASN A 211 -23.50 3.94 30.87
CA ASN A 211 -24.88 3.63 30.48
C ASN A 211 -25.24 2.17 30.76
N LEU A 212 -24.37 1.22 30.42
CA LEU A 212 -24.64 -0.20 30.61
C LEU A 212 -24.56 -0.61 32.09
N ILE A 213 -23.66 -0.01 32.87
CA ILE A 213 -23.59 -0.17 34.33
C ILE A 213 -24.91 0.29 34.97
N GLN A 214 -25.40 1.48 34.62
CA GLN A 214 -26.65 2.01 35.14
C GLN A 214 -27.87 1.14 34.78
N GLN A 215 -27.83 0.48 33.63
CA GLN A 215 -28.89 -0.43 33.18
C GLN A 215 -28.78 -1.84 33.79
N GLY A 216 -27.73 -2.13 34.55
CA GLY A 216 -27.49 -3.46 35.13
C GLY A 216 -27.10 -4.53 34.11
N LEU A 217 -26.59 -4.12 32.94
CA LEU A 217 -26.29 -5.02 31.83
C LEU A 217 -24.86 -5.61 31.88
N LEU A 218 -24.09 -5.35 32.94
CA LEU A 218 -22.72 -5.85 33.09
C LEU A 218 -22.54 -6.50 34.45
N ASP A 219 -22.14 -7.79 34.44
CA ASP A 219 -21.75 -8.52 35.64
C ASP A 219 -20.30 -8.21 36.05
N GLY A 220 -19.47 -7.86 35.07
CA GLY A 220 -18.08 -7.49 35.28
C GLY A 220 -17.54 -6.46 34.29
N ILE A 221 -16.33 -5.99 34.58
CA ILE A 221 -15.52 -5.10 33.74
C ILE A 221 -14.12 -5.70 33.60
N SER A 222 -13.61 -5.75 32.37
CA SER A 222 -12.19 -6.01 32.10
C SER A 222 -11.45 -4.68 31.98
N ALA A 223 -10.52 -4.45 32.89
CA ALA A 223 -9.68 -3.26 32.93
C ALA A 223 -8.47 -3.41 32.01
N ALA A 224 -8.27 -2.45 31.12
CA ALA A 224 -7.24 -2.51 30.08
C ALA A 224 -5.82 -2.34 30.65
N GLY A 225 -4.87 -3.03 30.05
CA GLY A 225 -3.43 -2.81 30.27
C GLY A 225 -2.88 -1.68 29.41
N CYS A 226 -3.64 -0.60 29.19
CA CYS A 226 -3.19 0.55 28.40
C CYS A 226 -2.56 1.63 29.28
N GLY A 227 -1.61 2.39 28.73
CA GLY A 227 -1.02 3.52 29.42
C GLY A 227 -1.96 4.74 29.50
N VAL A 228 -2.01 5.40 30.65
CA VAL A 228 -2.84 6.59 30.97
C VAL A 228 -2.00 7.69 31.62
N PRO A 229 -0.92 8.16 30.98
CA PRO A 229 0.11 9.01 31.60
C PRO A 229 -0.44 10.35 32.12
N ASN A 230 -1.51 10.87 31.50
CA ASN A 230 -2.14 12.13 31.89
C ASN A 230 -3.14 11.97 33.06
N ILE A 231 -3.39 10.74 33.50
CA ILE A 231 -4.30 10.40 34.60
C ILE A 231 -3.53 9.84 35.79
N SER A 232 -2.65 8.87 35.53
CA SER A 232 -1.80 8.22 36.52
C SER A 232 -0.36 8.22 35.99
N PRO A 233 0.44 9.26 36.30
CA PRO A 233 1.82 9.34 35.84
C PRO A 233 2.71 8.24 36.44
N ASP A 234 2.43 7.86 37.69
CA ASP A 234 3.23 6.89 38.46
C ASP A 234 2.82 5.44 38.14
N GLU A 235 1.54 5.10 38.22
CA GLU A 235 0.98 3.81 37.80
C GLU A 235 0.46 3.92 36.37
N THR A 236 1.38 3.94 35.42
CA THR A 236 1.08 4.25 34.01
C THR A 236 -0.05 3.42 33.41
N HIS A 237 -0.36 2.22 33.88
CA HIS A 237 -1.36 1.33 33.27
C HIS A 237 -2.74 1.44 33.94
N ALA A 238 -3.81 1.48 33.13
CA ALA A 238 -5.18 1.70 33.60
C ALA A 238 -5.67 0.63 34.60
N CYS A 239 -5.36 -0.66 34.37
CA CYS A 239 -5.71 -1.75 35.30
C CYS A 239 -4.96 -1.71 36.64
N LEU A 240 -3.89 -0.92 36.74
CA LEU A 240 -3.09 -0.74 37.95
C LEU A 240 -3.36 0.59 38.67
N SER A 241 -4.18 1.48 38.09
CA SER A 241 -4.40 2.84 38.60
C SER A 241 -5.61 2.90 39.54
N PRO A 242 -5.43 3.30 40.82
CA PRO A 242 -6.54 3.56 41.73
C PRO A 242 -7.44 4.71 41.27
N ILE A 243 -6.92 5.65 40.48
CA ILE A 243 -7.72 6.75 39.93
C ILE A 243 -8.73 6.21 38.91
N VAL A 244 -8.28 5.29 38.04
CA VAL A 244 -9.15 4.69 37.01
C VAL A 244 -10.10 3.67 37.61
N ILE A 245 -9.63 2.77 38.48
CA ILE A 245 -10.46 1.68 39.00
C ILE A 245 -11.24 2.10 40.24
N ASN A 246 -10.59 2.60 41.29
CA ASN A 246 -11.28 2.95 42.53
C ASN A 246 -12.09 4.25 42.38
N GLN A 247 -11.43 5.36 42.03
CA GLN A 247 -12.11 6.65 41.97
C GLN A 247 -13.15 6.68 40.85
N LEU A 248 -12.76 6.38 39.62
CA LEU A 248 -13.66 6.52 38.48
C LEU A 248 -14.68 5.37 38.40
N LEU A 249 -14.24 4.11 38.35
CA LEU A 249 -15.17 2.99 38.18
C LEU A 249 -16.00 2.66 39.44
N ARG A 250 -15.35 2.51 40.61
CA ARG A 250 -16.08 2.16 41.85
C ARG A 250 -16.86 3.34 42.42
N ASN A 251 -16.24 4.52 42.54
CA ASN A 251 -16.84 5.64 43.27
C ASN A 251 -17.67 6.57 42.37
N GLU A 252 -17.20 6.93 41.18
CA GLU A 252 -17.97 7.84 40.30
C GLU A 252 -19.07 7.09 39.54
N LEU A 253 -18.76 5.93 38.93
CA LEU A 253 -19.74 5.13 38.20
C LEU A 253 -20.56 4.17 39.09
N GLN A 254 -20.23 4.06 40.37
CA GLN A 254 -20.94 3.22 41.35
C GLN A 254 -21.02 1.75 40.92
N PHE A 255 -19.98 1.23 40.28
CA PHE A 255 -19.95 -0.15 39.81
C PHE A 255 -19.58 -1.14 40.93
N ASP A 256 -20.52 -2.00 41.30
CA ASP A 256 -20.34 -3.06 42.31
C ASP A 256 -20.24 -4.48 41.71
N GLY A 257 -20.03 -4.61 40.40
CA GLY A 257 -19.76 -5.91 39.75
C GLY A 257 -18.29 -6.31 39.81
N LEU A 258 -17.95 -7.45 39.22
CA LEU A 258 -16.59 -7.99 39.20
C LEU A 258 -15.63 -7.11 38.37
N VAL A 259 -14.42 -6.84 38.84
CA VAL A 259 -13.37 -6.21 38.03
C VAL A 259 -12.22 -7.19 37.80
N LEU A 260 -11.94 -7.48 36.53
CA LEU A 260 -10.86 -8.34 36.06
C LEU A 260 -9.73 -7.46 35.51
N SER A 261 -8.50 -7.66 35.98
CA SER A 261 -7.33 -6.98 35.41
C SER A 261 -7.04 -7.46 33.98
N GLU A 262 -6.26 -6.69 33.22
CA GLU A 262 -5.57 -7.23 32.04
C GLU A 262 -4.61 -8.36 32.43
N CYS A 263 -4.24 -9.20 31.46
CA CYS A 263 -3.24 -10.23 31.66
C CYS A 263 -1.89 -9.62 32.04
N LEU A 264 -1.40 -9.92 33.24
CA LEU A 264 -0.12 -9.41 33.72
C LEU A 264 1.10 -10.13 33.12
N GLU A 265 0.89 -11.16 32.28
CA GLU A 265 1.93 -11.73 31.42
C GLU A 265 2.25 -10.84 30.21
N MET A 266 1.44 -9.81 29.95
CA MET A 266 1.71 -8.88 28.86
C MET A 266 3.10 -8.26 29.05
N GLU A 267 3.93 -8.35 28.02
CA GLU A 267 5.36 -8.03 28.09
C GLU A 267 5.62 -6.61 28.62
N THR A 268 4.81 -5.64 28.22
CA THR A 268 4.91 -4.24 28.66
C THR A 268 4.60 -4.04 30.14
N LEU A 269 3.60 -4.73 30.69
CA LEU A 269 3.27 -4.72 32.11
C LEU A 269 4.37 -5.43 32.91
N TYR A 270 4.80 -6.60 32.43
CA TYR A 270 5.84 -7.39 33.07
C TYR A 270 7.17 -6.64 33.16
N HIS A 271 7.63 -5.99 32.08
CA HIS A 271 8.88 -5.21 32.11
C HIS A 271 8.79 -3.93 32.94
N SER A 272 7.62 -3.30 33.02
CA SER A 272 7.46 -2.02 33.73
C SER A 272 7.48 -2.16 35.26
N PHE A 273 6.80 -3.17 35.81
CA PHE A 273 6.63 -3.31 37.26
C PHE A 273 7.12 -4.65 37.81
N GLY A 274 7.31 -5.66 36.96
CA GLY A 274 7.43 -7.04 37.39
C GLY A 274 6.09 -7.60 37.86
N LEU A 275 5.91 -8.91 37.72
CA LEU A 275 4.64 -9.56 38.02
C LEU A 275 4.21 -9.39 39.48
N GLU A 276 5.13 -9.60 40.43
CA GLU A 276 4.80 -9.55 41.85
C GLU A 276 4.19 -8.21 42.27
N GLN A 277 4.80 -7.10 41.82
CA GLN A 277 4.32 -5.74 42.11
C GLN A 277 3.05 -5.42 41.33
N GLY A 278 2.95 -5.86 40.07
CA GLY A 278 1.74 -5.69 39.25
C GLY A 278 0.50 -6.29 39.91
N VAL A 279 0.62 -7.48 40.52
CA VAL A 279 -0.46 -8.14 41.28
C VAL A 279 -0.91 -7.29 42.47
N ILE A 280 0.03 -6.77 43.25
CA ILE A 280 -0.27 -5.91 44.42
C ILE A 280 -0.95 -4.61 43.96
N LEU A 281 -0.45 -3.99 42.89
CA LEU A 281 -1.02 -2.76 42.33
C LEU A 281 -2.43 -2.99 41.80
N ALA A 282 -2.69 -4.07 41.07
CA ALA A 282 -4.01 -4.38 40.53
C ALA A 282 -5.05 -4.57 41.64
N LEU A 283 -4.72 -5.34 42.69
CA LEU A 283 -5.60 -5.53 43.85
C LEU A 283 -5.81 -4.22 44.62
N ASN A 284 -4.75 -3.43 44.81
CA ASN A 284 -4.84 -2.13 45.49
C ASN A 284 -5.67 -1.11 44.70
N ALA A 285 -5.61 -1.13 43.36
CA ALA A 285 -6.45 -0.32 42.50
C ALA A 285 -7.94 -0.68 42.62
N GLY A 286 -8.26 -1.92 43.02
CA GLY A 286 -9.63 -2.40 43.22
C GLY A 286 -10.09 -3.45 42.20
N CYS A 287 -9.16 -4.10 41.50
CA CYS A 287 -9.44 -5.32 40.75
C CYS A 287 -9.77 -6.45 41.72
N ASP A 288 -10.79 -7.25 41.41
CA ASP A 288 -11.21 -8.40 42.22
C ASP A 288 -10.50 -9.68 41.77
N LEU A 289 -10.24 -9.82 40.46
CA LEU A 289 -9.47 -10.91 39.88
C LEU A 289 -8.25 -10.38 39.12
N VAL A 290 -7.11 -11.01 39.34
CA VAL A 290 -5.87 -10.75 38.59
C VAL A 290 -5.69 -11.84 37.55
N MET A 291 -5.48 -11.46 36.29
CA MET A 291 -5.36 -12.40 35.18
C MET A 291 -3.89 -12.77 34.90
N VAL A 292 -3.58 -14.07 34.90
CA VAL A 292 -2.28 -14.63 34.52
C VAL A 292 -2.52 -15.91 33.71
N CYS A 293 -2.50 -15.77 32.38
CA CYS A 293 -3.19 -16.68 31.48
C CYS A 293 -2.54 -18.06 31.28
N HIS A 294 -1.23 -18.20 31.32
CA HIS A 294 -0.55 -19.36 30.73
C HIS A 294 0.66 -19.87 31.48
N ASP A 295 1.56 -19.01 31.96
CA ASP A 295 2.86 -19.41 32.45
C ASP A 295 2.78 -19.86 33.92
N TRP A 296 3.19 -21.10 34.18
CA TRP A 296 3.09 -21.70 35.51
C TRP A 296 3.99 -21.03 36.56
N GLU A 297 5.18 -20.58 36.18
CA GLU A 297 6.10 -19.91 37.10
C GLU A 297 5.55 -18.53 37.49
N LEU A 298 5.03 -17.80 36.50
CA LEU A 298 4.37 -16.52 36.74
C LEU A 298 3.11 -16.70 37.59
N GLN A 299 2.28 -17.71 37.34
CA GLN A 299 1.09 -17.99 38.17
C GLN A 299 1.46 -18.25 39.64
N ASN A 300 2.52 -19.03 39.90
CA ASN A 300 2.99 -19.27 41.26
C ASN A 300 3.48 -17.99 41.95
N GLN A 301 4.24 -17.15 41.23
CA GLN A 301 4.65 -15.84 41.73
C GLN A 301 3.45 -14.96 42.06
N ALA A 302 2.43 -14.94 41.19
CA ALA A 302 1.21 -14.19 41.42
C ALA A 302 0.44 -14.69 42.65
N ILE A 303 0.31 -16.01 42.82
CA ILE A 303 -0.30 -16.62 44.01
C ILE A 303 0.43 -16.20 45.28
N GLU A 304 1.77 -16.20 45.26
CA GLU A 304 2.57 -15.77 46.41
C GLU A 304 2.38 -14.28 46.71
N SER A 305 2.32 -13.43 45.68
CA SER A 305 1.96 -12.01 45.85
C SER A 305 0.56 -11.83 46.44
N ILE A 306 -0.43 -12.62 46.01
CA ILE A 306 -1.79 -12.57 46.58
C ILE A 306 -1.75 -13.00 48.05
N ARG A 307 -0.97 -14.02 48.43
CA ARG A 307 -0.79 -14.39 49.85
C ARG A 307 -0.22 -13.23 50.66
N LYS A 308 0.79 -12.53 50.13
CA LYS A 308 1.33 -11.31 50.76
C LYS A 308 0.25 -10.23 50.87
N ALA A 309 -0.59 -10.03 49.86
CA ALA A 309 -1.70 -9.08 49.91
C ALA A 309 -2.73 -9.44 51.00
N ILE A 310 -3.11 -10.71 51.12
CA ILE A 310 -4.06 -11.19 52.15
C ILE A 310 -3.58 -10.85 53.57
N VAL A 311 -2.27 -10.90 53.82
CA VAL A 311 -1.69 -10.58 55.13
C VAL A 311 -1.61 -9.07 55.36
N ASN A 312 -1.28 -8.29 54.33
CA ASN A 312 -0.90 -6.87 54.48
C ASN A 312 -2.03 -5.88 54.18
N PHE A 313 -3.05 -6.26 53.40
CA PHE A 313 -4.14 -5.36 53.03
C PHE A 313 -5.19 -5.25 54.14
N PRO A 314 -5.93 -4.13 54.21
CA PRO A 314 -7.11 -4.04 55.07
C PRO A 314 -8.08 -5.18 54.76
N SER A 315 -8.56 -5.87 55.80
CA SER A 315 -9.41 -7.06 55.63
C SER A 315 -10.70 -6.77 54.84
N ASP A 316 -11.22 -5.54 54.92
CA ASP A 316 -12.43 -5.12 54.22
C ASP A 316 -12.25 -5.05 52.70
N THR A 317 -11.04 -4.73 52.21
CA THR A 317 -10.76 -4.62 50.76
C THR A 317 -10.94 -5.97 50.08
N LEU A 318 -10.22 -6.98 50.55
CA LEU A 318 -10.28 -8.34 49.97
C LEU A 318 -11.59 -9.04 50.26
N LEU A 319 -12.21 -8.79 51.41
CA LEU A 319 -13.55 -9.29 51.70
C LEU A 319 -14.59 -8.76 50.71
N SER A 320 -14.49 -7.48 50.32
CA SER A 320 -15.39 -6.88 49.32
C SER A 320 -15.20 -7.53 47.96
N SER A 321 -13.95 -7.73 47.52
CA SER A 321 -13.65 -8.43 46.27
C SER A 321 -14.14 -9.88 46.27
N TYR A 322 -13.89 -10.61 47.36
CA TYR A 322 -14.38 -11.98 47.52
C TYR A 322 -15.90 -12.06 47.42
N LYS A 323 -16.64 -11.16 48.10
CA LYS A 323 -18.11 -11.11 48.03
C LYS A 323 -18.64 -10.89 46.60
N ARG A 324 -17.94 -10.13 45.76
CA ARG A 324 -18.33 -9.93 44.36
C ARG A 324 -18.12 -11.19 43.53
N ILE A 325 -17.01 -11.90 43.76
CA ILE A 325 -16.73 -13.20 43.13
C ILE A 325 -17.78 -14.22 43.56
N GLU A 326 -18.04 -14.34 44.86
CA GLU A 326 -19.00 -15.26 45.44
C GLU A 326 -20.42 -15.02 44.91
N ARG A 327 -20.86 -13.75 44.78
CA ARG A 327 -22.16 -13.38 44.18
C ARG A 327 -22.35 -13.94 42.77
N LEU A 328 -21.28 -14.05 41.97
CA LEU A 328 -21.35 -14.69 40.65
C LEU A 328 -21.37 -16.22 40.78
N GLN A 329 -20.57 -16.78 41.67
CA GLN A 329 -20.53 -18.23 41.91
C GLN A 329 -21.88 -18.78 42.43
N GLU A 330 -22.59 -18.03 43.27
CA GLU A 330 -23.92 -18.37 43.77
C GLU A 330 -24.99 -18.49 42.65
N ARG A 331 -24.77 -17.82 41.51
CA ARG A 331 -25.65 -17.87 40.34
C ARG A 331 -25.34 -19.05 39.40
N LEU A 332 -24.28 -19.82 39.67
CA LEU A 332 -23.94 -21.01 38.89
C LEU A 332 -24.82 -22.21 39.29
N PRO A 333 -25.01 -23.20 38.40
CA PRO A 333 -25.71 -24.44 38.73
C PRO A 333 -25.05 -25.17 39.90
N ARG A 334 -25.84 -25.89 40.70
CA ARG A 334 -25.28 -26.72 41.78
C ARG A 334 -24.54 -27.93 41.22
N TRP A 335 -23.63 -28.51 42.00
CA TRP A 335 -22.94 -29.75 41.63
C TRP A 335 -23.89 -30.90 41.27
N SER A 336 -25.04 -30.99 41.95
CA SER A 336 -26.09 -31.97 41.66
C SER A 336 -26.75 -31.78 40.30
N GLU A 337 -26.71 -30.58 39.72
CA GLU A 337 -27.24 -30.29 38.40
C GLU A 337 -26.19 -30.58 37.30
N ILE A 338 -24.90 -30.33 37.59
CA ILE A 338 -23.79 -30.61 36.66
C ILE A 338 -23.49 -32.13 36.58
N PHE A 339 -23.59 -32.83 37.73
CA PHE A 339 -23.30 -34.25 37.89
C PHE A 339 -24.40 -34.97 38.70
N PRO A 340 -25.62 -35.18 38.14
CA PRO A 340 -26.75 -35.78 38.85
C PRO A 340 -26.48 -37.21 39.35
N GLU A 341 -25.66 -37.99 38.65
CA GLU A 341 -25.25 -39.35 39.04
C GLU A 341 -23.78 -39.40 39.51
N GLY A 342 -23.21 -38.25 39.90
CA GLY A 342 -21.82 -38.14 40.35
C GLY A 342 -20.80 -38.63 39.31
N GLU A 343 -19.97 -39.61 39.69
CA GLU A 343 -18.90 -40.15 38.84
C GLU A 343 -19.41 -40.78 37.53
N LEU A 344 -20.61 -41.38 37.54
CA LEU A 344 -21.20 -41.97 36.34
C LEU A 344 -21.48 -40.90 35.28
N SER A 345 -22.08 -39.78 35.69
CA SER A 345 -22.30 -38.64 34.81
C SER A 345 -20.97 -38.07 34.30
N ALA A 346 -19.96 -37.94 35.16
CA ALA A 346 -18.67 -37.37 34.79
C ALA A 346 -17.94 -38.18 33.70
N LYS A 347 -18.12 -39.51 33.66
CA LYS A 347 -17.51 -40.39 32.66
C LYS A 347 -18.23 -40.40 31.30
N GLN A 348 -19.47 -39.91 31.23
CA GLN A 348 -20.21 -39.85 29.98
C GLN A 348 -19.67 -38.73 29.08
N PRO A 349 -19.67 -38.93 27.74
CA PRO A 349 -19.30 -37.87 26.81
C PRO A 349 -20.29 -36.70 26.90
N PRO A 350 -19.82 -35.46 26.70
CA PRO A 350 -20.70 -34.29 26.72
C PRO A 350 -21.72 -34.36 25.58
N THR A 351 -22.98 -34.04 25.86
CA THR A 351 -24.00 -33.89 24.82
C THR A 351 -23.82 -32.54 24.12
N LEU A 352 -23.54 -32.57 22.82
CA LEU A 352 -23.31 -31.38 22.01
C LEU A 352 -24.62 -30.68 21.66
N PHE A 353 -24.59 -29.34 21.63
CA PHE A 353 -25.76 -28.49 21.42
C PHE A 353 -26.55 -28.88 20.16
N ARG A 354 -25.86 -29.02 19.01
CA ARG A 354 -26.47 -29.41 17.73
C ARG A 354 -27.24 -30.73 17.80
N ASN A 355 -26.75 -31.70 18.58
CA ASN A 355 -27.36 -33.02 18.67
C ASN A 355 -28.59 -33.02 19.59
N GLU A 356 -28.58 -32.17 20.61
CA GLU A 356 -29.67 -32.05 21.59
C GLU A 356 -30.79 -31.12 21.10
N TYR A 357 -30.43 -30.05 20.39
CA TYR A 357 -31.35 -29.02 19.90
C TYR A 357 -31.18 -28.79 18.38
N PRO A 358 -31.46 -29.78 17.52
CA PRO A 358 -31.23 -29.67 16.07
C PRO A 358 -32.05 -28.56 15.41
N ASP A 359 -33.29 -28.34 15.84
CA ASP A 359 -34.16 -27.29 15.28
C ASP A 359 -33.61 -25.89 15.61
N LEU A 360 -33.21 -25.67 16.87
CA LEU A 360 -32.64 -24.41 17.33
C LEU A 360 -31.27 -24.14 16.69
N TRP A 361 -30.47 -25.19 16.47
CA TRP A 361 -29.24 -25.09 15.68
C TRP A 361 -29.52 -24.60 14.26
N GLU A 362 -30.55 -25.12 13.59
CA GLU A 362 -30.92 -24.65 12.25
C GLU A 362 -31.35 -23.17 12.27
N GLU A 363 -32.08 -22.74 13.30
CA GLU A 363 -32.43 -21.33 13.51
C GLU A 363 -31.19 -20.45 13.69
N HIS A 364 -30.22 -20.88 14.51
CA HIS A 364 -28.94 -20.20 14.71
C HIS A 364 -28.15 -20.04 13.40
N GLN A 365 -28.11 -21.09 12.57
CA GLN A 365 -27.47 -21.04 11.25
C GLN A 365 -28.17 -20.07 10.30
N LYS A 366 -29.51 -20.03 10.29
CA LYS A 366 -30.30 -19.06 9.51
C LYS A 366 -30.03 -17.63 10.00
N LEU A 367 -29.98 -17.43 11.31
CA LEU A 367 -29.70 -16.14 11.93
C LEU A 367 -28.32 -15.62 11.54
N SER A 368 -27.28 -16.47 11.64
CA SER A 368 -25.92 -16.15 11.17
C SER A 368 -25.91 -15.78 9.69
N SER A 369 -26.50 -16.61 8.83
CA SER A 369 -26.59 -16.37 7.38
C SER A 369 -27.26 -15.03 7.06
N SER A 370 -28.36 -14.71 7.76
CA SER A 370 -29.07 -13.44 7.61
C SER A 370 -28.23 -12.25 8.07
N ALA A 371 -27.51 -12.39 9.19
CA ALA A 371 -26.64 -11.35 9.73
C ALA A 371 -25.50 -11.00 8.77
N TYR A 372 -24.82 -12.01 8.22
CA TYR A 372 -23.78 -11.79 7.21
C TYR A 372 -24.33 -11.15 5.94
N GLN A 373 -25.51 -11.56 5.48
CA GLN A 373 -26.16 -10.96 4.31
C GLN A 373 -26.49 -9.48 4.55
N LYS A 374 -27.11 -9.15 5.70
CA LYS A 374 -27.51 -7.79 6.05
C LYS A 374 -26.34 -6.87 6.39
N SER A 375 -25.20 -7.42 6.80
CA SER A 375 -24.03 -6.62 7.18
C SER A 375 -23.26 -6.08 5.97
N ILE A 376 -23.26 -6.77 4.82
CA ILE A 376 -22.54 -6.32 3.62
C ILE A 376 -22.98 -4.90 3.25
N THR A 377 -22.04 -3.98 3.26
CA THR A 377 -22.30 -2.55 3.12
C THR A 377 -21.73 -2.03 1.82
N LEU A 378 -22.61 -1.52 0.96
CA LEU A 378 -22.22 -0.75 -0.21
C LEU A 378 -22.01 0.71 0.19
N VAL A 379 -20.76 1.15 0.25
CA VAL A 379 -20.40 2.52 0.63
C VAL A 379 -20.66 3.48 -0.54
N ARG A 380 -20.39 3.03 -1.77
CA ARG A 380 -20.65 3.79 -3.00
C ARG A 380 -20.66 2.88 -4.22
N ASP A 381 -21.45 3.26 -5.21
CA ASP A 381 -21.48 2.65 -6.52
C ASP A 381 -21.65 3.74 -7.60
N PHE A 382 -20.60 3.97 -8.36
CA PHE A 382 -20.60 4.92 -9.46
C PHE A 382 -21.05 4.24 -10.75
N ASN A 383 -22.03 4.86 -11.41
CA ASN A 383 -22.58 4.41 -12.70
C ASN A 383 -23.30 3.05 -12.66
N GLY A 384 -23.61 2.50 -11.47
CA GLY A 384 -24.28 1.20 -11.35
C GLY A 384 -23.37 0.04 -11.74
N ALA A 385 -22.14 0.02 -11.20
CA ALA A 385 -21.14 -0.99 -11.49
C ALA A 385 -21.43 -2.36 -10.85
N LEU A 386 -22.43 -2.45 -9.97
CA LEU A 386 -22.95 -3.71 -9.47
C LEU A 386 -24.34 -4.01 -10.06
N PRO A 387 -24.67 -5.28 -10.33
CA PRO A 387 -23.82 -6.45 -10.17
C PRO A 387 -22.77 -6.62 -11.28
N ILE A 388 -21.65 -7.26 -10.95
CA ILE A 388 -20.53 -7.45 -11.90
C ILE A 388 -20.88 -8.41 -13.05
N SER A 389 -21.90 -9.25 -12.84
CA SER A 389 -22.46 -10.16 -13.85
C SER A 389 -22.99 -9.45 -15.10
N ASN A 390 -23.34 -8.16 -14.98
CA ASN A 390 -23.77 -7.33 -16.12
C ASN A 390 -22.65 -7.05 -17.13
N TYR A 391 -21.39 -7.21 -16.73
CA TYR A 391 -20.22 -7.01 -17.60
C TYR A 391 -19.77 -8.28 -18.31
N LEU A 392 -20.35 -9.43 -17.93
CA LEU A 392 -20.04 -10.73 -18.51
C LEU A 392 -20.94 -10.98 -19.72
N SER A 393 -20.34 -11.54 -20.77
CA SER A 393 -20.98 -11.79 -22.06
C SER A 393 -21.88 -13.02 -22.01
N ASP A 394 -23.01 -12.96 -22.71
CA ASP A 394 -23.97 -14.08 -22.83
C ASP A 394 -23.56 -15.09 -23.94
N GLY A 395 -22.32 -14.99 -24.46
CA GLY A 395 -21.83 -15.69 -25.66
C GLY A 395 -20.82 -16.82 -25.39
N GLU A 396 -20.15 -17.28 -26.45
CA GLU A 396 -19.10 -18.33 -26.36
C GLU A 396 -17.74 -17.83 -25.85
N GLU A 397 -17.49 -16.51 -25.87
CA GLU A 397 -16.25 -15.93 -25.34
C GLU A 397 -16.14 -16.15 -23.83
N VAL A 398 -14.98 -16.64 -23.39
CA VAL A 398 -14.70 -16.86 -21.98
C VAL A 398 -14.14 -15.57 -21.39
N ASP A 399 -14.96 -14.86 -20.62
CA ASP A 399 -14.55 -13.65 -19.93
C ASP A 399 -13.67 -13.97 -18.72
N SER A 400 -12.98 -12.96 -18.19
CA SER A 400 -12.12 -13.12 -17.00
C SER A 400 -12.43 -12.08 -15.94
N ILE A 401 -12.63 -12.54 -14.71
CA ILE A 401 -12.74 -11.72 -13.50
C ILE A 401 -11.41 -11.85 -12.76
N LEU A 402 -10.72 -10.73 -12.51
CA LEU A 402 -9.49 -10.72 -11.73
C LEU A 402 -9.79 -10.38 -10.27
N LEU A 403 -9.36 -11.26 -9.37
CA LEU A 403 -9.37 -11.08 -7.93
C LEU A 403 -7.93 -10.81 -7.45
N LEU A 404 -7.71 -9.60 -6.91
CA LEU A 404 -6.44 -9.15 -6.32
C LEU A 404 -6.60 -9.04 -4.81
N THR A 405 -5.85 -9.82 -4.04
CA THR A 405 -5.99 -9.87 -2.57
C THR A 405 -4.68 -9.63 -1.84
N PRO A 406 -4.71 -9.05 -0.62
CA PRO A 406 -3.54 -8.99 0.23
C PRO A 406 -3.21 -10.37 0.80
N LEU A 407 -1.99 -10.53 1.32
CA LEU A 407 -1.62 -11.66 2.17
C LEU A 407 -2.06 -11.38 3.61
N LEU A 408 -2.87 -12.27 4.20
CA LEU A 408 -3.33 -12.18 5.58
C LEU A 408 -3.08 -13.49 6.30
N TYR A 409 -2.97 -13.46 7.62
CA TYR A 409 -2.92 -14.69 8.40
C TYR A 409 -4.31 -15.35 8.44
N PRO A 410 -4.39 -16.69 8.31
CA PRO A 410 -5.64 -17.41 8.50
C PRO A 410 -6.24 -17.14 9.89
N ILE A 411 -7.55 -16.88 9.93
CA ILE A 411 -8.29 -16.68 11.19
C ILE A 411 -8.25 -17.97 12.03
N TYR A 412 -8.41 -19.11 11.36
CA TYR A 412 -8.43 -20.44 11.95
C TYR A 412 -7.24 -21.25 11.44
N PRO A 413 -6.71 -22.20 12.23
CA PRO A 413 -5.76 -23.18 11.70
C PRO A 413 -6.46 -23.92 10.56
N CYS A 414 -6.02 -23.68 9.33
CA CYS A 414 -6.53 -24.40 8.18
C CYS A 414 -6.22 -25.88 8.40
N GLU A 415 -7.20 -26.77 8.22
CA GLU A 415 -6.90 -28.19 8.08
C GLU A 415 -5.75 -28.31 7.10
N THR A 416 -4.73 -29.08 7.49
CA THR A 416 -3.47 -29.22 6.75
C THR A 416 -3.75 -29.33 5.27
N VAL A 417 -3.65 -28.20 4.56
CA VAL A 417 -3.57 -28.19 3.10
C VAL A 417 -2.43 -29.12 2.82
N ASP A 418 -2.75 -30.20 2.08
CA ASP A 418 -1.86 -31.30 1.79
C ASP A 418 -0.51 -30.71 1.34
N LYS A 419 0.46 -30.61 2.27
CA LYS A 419 1.74 -29.90 2.06
C LYS A 419 2.56 -30.54 0.95
N THR A 420 2.09 -31.68 0.46
CA THR A 420 2.63 -32.45 -0.65
C THR A 420 2.34 -31.79 -2.01
N ASN A 421 1.35 -30.89 -2.14
CA ASN A 421 0.95 -30.33 -3.45
C ASN A 421 0.74 -28.80 -3.58
N SER A 422 0.78 -27.99 -2.52
CA SER A 422 0.55 -26.54 -2.64
C SER A 422 1.84 -25.71 -2.71
N ARG A 423 2.11 -25.06 -3.86
CA ARG A 423 3.14 -24.01 -4.02
C ARG A 423 2.71 -22.64 -3.44
N LEU A 424 1.68 -22.60 -2.60
CA LEU A 424 1.09 -21.36 -2.10
C LEU A 424 1.99 -20.73 -1.03
N HIS A 425 2.08 -19.40 -1.04
CA HIS A 425 2.69 -18.65 0.05
C HIS A 425 1.73 -18.58 1.24
N THR A 426 2.27 -18.50 2.46
CA THR A 426 1.47 -18.32 3.67
C THR A 426 0.58 -17.09 3.56
N GLY A 427 -0.72 -17.27 3.77
CA GLY A 427 -1.73 -16.23 3.72
C GLY A 427 -2.44 -16.06 2.38
N GLU A 428 -2.04 -16.79 1.35
CA GLU A 428 -2.79 -16.86 0.08
C GLU A 428 -4.09 -17.65 0.24
N GLU A 429 -4.09 -18.63 1.14
CA GLU A 429 -5.22 -19.51 1.43
C GLU A 429 -6.46 -18.77 1.96
N VAL A 430 -6.30 -17.58 2.55
CA VAL A 430 -7.39 -16.82 3.18
C VAL A 430 -8.51 -16.48 2.20
N PHE A 431 -8.14 -16.12 0.98
CA PHE A 431 -9.09 -15.69 -0.05
C PHE A 431 -9.34 -16.74 -1.14
N GLN A 432 -8.73 -17.92 -1.02
CA GLN A 432 -8.94 -19.00 -1.99
C GLN A 432 -10.42 -19.37 -2.10
N LYS A 433 -11.08 -19.58 -0.94
CA LYS A 433 -12.53 -19.83 -0.89
C LYS A 433 -13.36 -18.71 -1.52
N PHE A 434 -12.90 -17.45 -1.45
CA PHE A 434 -13.59 -16.35 -2.11
C PHE A 434 -13.51 -16.44 -3.64
N GLY A 435 -12.34 -16.83 -4.17
CA GLY A 435 -12.18 -17.18 -5.58
C GLY A 435 -13.09 -18.33 -5.99
N ASP A 436 -13.16 -19.38 -5.16
CA ASP A 436 -14.02 -20.55 -5.39
C ASP A 436 -15.51 -20.16 -5.41
N PHE A 437 -15.99 -19.35 -4.45
CA PHE A 437 -17.37 -18.87 -4.43
C PHE A 437 -17.75 -18.06 -5.67
N LEU A 438 -16.82 -17.27 -6.23
CA LEU A 438 -17.03 -16.56 -7.49
C LEU A 438 -17.00 -17.52 -8.69
N SER A 439 -16.11 -18.51 -8.68
CA SER A 439 -15.95 -19.51 -9.75
C SER A 439 -17.15 -20.46 -9.85
N ASP A 440 -17.72 -20.83 -8.70
CA ASP A 440 -18.75 -21.87 -8.60
C ASP A 440 -20.17 -21.29 -8.57
N HIS A 441 -20.30 -19.98 -8.77
CA HIS A 441 -21.57 -19.29 -8.78
C HIS A 441 -22.52 -19.84 -9.87
N PRO A 442 -23.83 -20.03 -9.59
CA PRO A 442 -24.78 -20.65 -10.53
C PRO A 442 -24.85 -19.97 -11.90
N ILE A 443 -24.66 -18.65 -11.95
CA ILE A 443 -24.67 -17.86 -13.19
C ILE A 443 -23.62 -18.31 -14.22
N ARG A 444 -22.59 -19.06 -13.80
CA ARG A 444 -21.61 -19.66 -14.72
C ARG A 444 -22.24 -20.62 -15.73
N GLN A 445 -23.41 -21.17 -15.42
CA GLN A 445 -24.18 -21.99 -16.37
C GLN A 445 -24.71 -21.15 -17.55
N GLU A 446 -24.98 -19.86 -17.32
CA GLU A 446 -25.50 -18.93 -18.32
C GLU A 446 -24.39 -18.13 -19.00
N LYS A 447 -23.36 -17.72 -18.24
CA LYS A 447 -22.25 -16.88 -18.71
C LYS A 447 -20.91 -17.57 -18.50
N LYS A 448 -20.13 -17.74 -19.56
CA LYS A 448 -18.82 -18.39 -19.46
C LYS A 448 -17.74 -17.40 -19.01
N TYR A 449 -17.16 -17.64 -17.83
CA TYR A 449 -16.03 -16.84 -17.34
C TYR A 449 -15.05 -17.68 -16.50
N ASN A 450 -13.85 -17.13 -16.34
CA ASN A 450 -12.81 -17.60 -15.43
C ASN A 450 -12.60 -16.60 -14.29
N VAL A 451 -12.27 -17.11 -13.10
CA VAL A 451 -11.80 -16.29 -11.98
C VAL A 451 -10.28 -16.45 -11.89
N LEU A 452 -9.56 -15.35 -12.09
CA LEU A 452 -8.11 -15.29 -11.95
C LEU A 452 -7.81 -14.71 -10.58
N HIS A 453 -7.16 -15.48 -9.70
CA HIS A 453 -6.78 -15.02 -8.36
C HIS A 453 -5.27 -14.88 -8.27
N THR A 454 -4.79 -13.71 -7.84
CA THR A 454 -3.39 -13.49 -7.49
C THR A 454 -3.28 -12.54 -6.31
N THR A 455 -2.22 -12.70 -5.53
CA THR A 455 -1.97 -11.88 -4.36
C THR A 455 -1.05 -10.71 -4.68
N TYR A 456 -1.16 -9.66 -3.87
CA TYR A 456 -0.24 -8.53 -3.93
C TYR A 456 0.40 -8.29 -2.56
N THR A 457 1.57 -7.65 -2.56
CA THR A 457 2.35 -7.39 -1.34
C THR A 457 2.83 -5.94 -1.31
N ALA A 458 3.53 -5.57 -0.23
CA ALA A 458 4.19 -4.26 -0.12
C ALA A 458 5.21 -3.98 -1.24
N ASN A 459 5.69 -5.01 -1.96
CA ASN A 459 6.58 -4.86 -3.10
C ASN A 459 5.86 -4.29 -4.36
N GLY A 460 4.54 -4.13 -4.32
CA GLY A 460 3.75 -3.54 -5.39
C GLY A 460 3.28 -4.55 -6.44
N LEU A 461 2.93 -4.05 -7.62
CA LEU A 461 2.45 -4.87 -8.73
C LEU A 461 3.60 -5.38 -9.60
N THR A 462 3.49 -6.62 -10.05
CA THR A 462 4.42 -7.23 -11.01
C THR A 462 3.93 -7.02 -12.45
N PRO A 463 4.77 -7.25 -13.48
CA PRO A 463 4.32 -7.24 -14.88
C PRO A 463 3.20 -8.25 -15.15
N LEU A 464 3.17 -9.37 -14.42
CA LEU A 464 2.07 -10.32 -14.48
C LEU A 464 0.76 -9.68 -13.99
N HIS A 465 0.78 -8.96 -12.88
CA HIS A 465 -0.40 -8.24 -12.39
C HIS A 465 -0.89 -7.20 -13.42
N GLU A 466 0.01 -6.42 -14.01
CA GLU A 466 -0.35 -5.45 -15.07
C GLU A 466 -1.04 -6.14 -16.26
N SER A 467 -0.47 -7.27 -16.73
CA SER A 467 -1.04 -8.08 -17.81
C SER A 467 -2.43 -8.64 -17.47
N LEU A 468 -2.61 -9.18 -16.27
CA LEU A 468 -3.89 -9.74 -15.82
C LEU A 468 -4.96 -8.63 -15.71
N ILE A 469 -4.58 -7.46 -15.18
CA ILE A 469 -5.47 -6.30 -15.10
C ILE A 469 -5.89 -5.86 -16.49
N GLU A 470 -5.00 -5.86 -17.48
CA GLU A 470 -5.32 -5.47 -18.86
C GLU A 470 -6.28 -6.47 -19.53
N GLN A 471 -6.08 -7.77 -19.33
CA GLN A 471 -6.86 -8.84 -19.97
C GLN A 471 -8.25 -9.05 -19.37
N SER A 472 -8.44 -8.75 -18.09
CA SER A 472 -9.69 -9.08 -17.38
C SER A 472 -10.82 -8.10 -17.69
N LYS A 473 -12.08 -8.55 -17.70
CA LYS A 473 -13.25 -7.68 -17.90
C LYS A 473 -13.60 -6.89 -16.65
N VAL A 474 -13.46 -7.52 -15.48
CA VAL A 474 -13.74 -6.93 -14.17
C VAL A 474 -12.51 -7.13 -13.28
N VAL A 475 -12.19 -6.12 -12.48
CA VAL A 475 -11.12 -6.19 -11.49
C VAL A 475 -11.71 -5.97 -10.10
N ILE A 476 -11.54 -6.95 -9.22
CA ILE A 476 -11.89 -6.88 -7.80
C ILE A 476 -10.59 -6.76 -7.02
N VAL A 477 -10.47 -5.71 -6.22
CA VAL A 477 -9.34 -5.51 -5.31
C VAL A 477 -9.85 -5.55 -3.88
N VAL A 478 -9.37 -6.53 -3.13
CA VAL A 478 -9.64 -6.67 -1.70
C VAL A 478 -8.61 -5.86 -0.93
N THR A 479 -9.01 -5.19 0.14
CA THR A 479 -8.11 -4.47 1.07
C THR A 479 -8.44 -4.84 2.51
N SER A 480 -7.45 -4.82 3.38
CA SER A 480 -7.64 -5.10 4.81
C SER A 480 -6.75 -4.17 5.62
N GLU A 481 -7.36 -3.32 6.44
CA GLU A 481 -6.68 -2.30 7.26
C GLU A 481 -5.67 -1.48 6.45
N ALA A 482 -6.11 -0.90 5.33
CA ALA A 482 -5.25 -0.10 4.44
C ALA A 482 -4.66 1.13 5.15
N SER A 483 -5.27 1.61 6.23
CA SER A 483 -4.69 2.66 7.09
C SER A 483 -3.39 2.18 7.75
N ARG A 484 -3.34 0.96 8.30
CA ARG A 484 -2.13 0.34 8.86
C ARG A 484 -1.17 -0.11 7.76
N ASN A 485 -1.73 -0.55 6.64
CA ASN A 485 -1.01 -1.06 5.49
C ASN A 485 -1.04 -0.07 4.32
N MET A 486 -0.46 1.12 4.52
CA MET A 486 -0.57 2.25 3.57
C MET A 486 -0.14 1.92 2.12
N HIS A 487 0.69 0.89 1.93
CA HIS A 487 1.06 0.40 0.59
C HIS A 487 -0.17 0.00 -0.25
N GLN A 488 -1.23 -0.52 0.38
CA GLN A 488 -2.49 -0.88 -0.28
C GLN A 488 -3.15 0.35 -0.92
N ILE A 489 -3.08 1.53 -0.28
CA ILE A 489 -3.64 2.78 -0.81
C ILE A 489 -2.95 3.17 -2.12
N GLY A 490 -1.62 3.12 -2.15
CA GLY A 490 -0.83 3.42 -3.34
C GLY A 490 -1.10 2.43 -4.48
N LEU A 491 -1.22 1.15 -4.13
CA LEU A 491 -1.48 0.07 -5.07
C LEU A 491 -2.86 0.17 -5.73
N VAL A 492 -3.93 0.37 -4.95
CA VAL A 492 -5.30 0.54 -5.50
C VAL A 492 -5.39 1.77 -6.39
N LYS A 493 -4.73 2.89 -6.03
CA LYS A 493 -4.62 4.07 -6.90
C LYS A 493 -3.96 3.73 -8.24
N PHE A 494 -2.91 2.93 -8.22
CA PHE A 494 -2.22 2.50 -9.44
C PHE A 494 -3.09 1.55 -10.27
N ILE A 495 -3.78 0.59 -9.67
CA ILE A 495 -4.76 -0.27 -10.36
C ILE A 495 -5.88 0.56 -10.99
N SER A 496 -6.38 1.58 -10.29
CA SER A 496 -7.39 2.49 -10.82
C SER A 496 -6.92 3.21 -12.08
N LEU A 497 -5.64 3.63 -12.14
CA LEU A 497 -5.05 4.17 -13.37
C LEU A 497 -5.01 3.15 -14.51
N LEU A 498 -4.65 1.90 -14.21
CA LEU A 498 -4.61 0.81 -15.20
C LEU A 498 -6.02 0.45 -15.72
N CYS A 499 -7.05 0.64 -14.89
CA CYS A 499 -8.45 0.46 -15.30
C CYS A 499 -9.00 1.65 -16.14
N GLY A 500 -8.20 2.69 -16.35
CA GLY A 500 -8.53 3.83 -17.23
C GLY A 500 -8.88 5.13 -16.49
N ALA A 501 -8.74 5.20 -15.16
CA ALA A 501 -9.01 6.43 -14.42
C ALA A 501 -8.02 7.56 -14.79
N SER A 502 -8.52 8.79 -14.83
CA SER A 502 -7.68 9.98 -15.06
C SER A 502 -6.87 10.34 -13.80
N PRO A 503 -5.57 10.68 -13.89
CA PRO A 503 -4.82 11.11 -12.70
C PRO A 503 -5.39 12.38 -12.04
N SER A 504 -6.12 13.19 -12.81
CA SER A 504 -6.77 14.41 -12.31
C SER A 504 -7.97 14.12 -11.39
N THR A 505 -8.59 12.94 -11.48
CA THR A 505 -9.70 12.54 -10.60
C THR A 505 -9.19 11.94 -9.29
N LEU A 506 -8.02 11.29 -9.28
CA LEU A 506 -7.47 10.62 -8.08
C LEU A 506 -7.04 11.55 -6.93
N ASN A 507 -6.74 12.82 -7.22
CA ASN A 507 -6.27 13.81 -6.23
C ASN A 507 -7.35 14.85 -5.83
N ARG A 508 -8.58 14.74 -6.36
CA ARG A 508 -9.67 15.65 -5.96
C ARG A 508 -10.30 15.18 -4.65
N ASN A 509 -9.73 15.60 -3.52
CA ASN A 509 -10.40 15.60 -2.21
C ASN A 509 -11.36 16.81 -2.09
N GLY A 510 -12.18 17.04 -3.13
CA GLY A 510 -12.90 18.29 -3.32
C GLY A 510 -13.93 18.57 -2.21
N VAL A 511 -13.71 19.68 -1.51
CA VAL A 511 -14.45 20.26 -0.38
C VAL A 511 -15.91 20.66 -0.71
N ASN A 512 -16.38 20.48 -1.93
CA ASN A 512 -17.77 20.75 -2.31
C ASN A 512 -18.35 19.54 -3.05
N GLY A 513 -19.51 19.04 -2.57
CA GLY A 513 -20.11 17.74 -2.84
C GLY A 513 -20.44 17.31 -4.28
N ASN A 514 -19.89 17.95 -5.31
CA ASN A 514 -20.00 17.55 -6.71
C ASN A 514 -18.64 17.06 -7.23
N VAL A 515 -18.24 15.85 -6.83
CA VAL A 515 -17.11 15.14 -7.45
C VAL A 515 -17.65 14.36 -8.65
N PRO A 516 -17.21 14.63 -9.89
CA PRO A 516 -17.64 13.84 -11.03
C PRO A 516 -17.21 12.38 -10.86
N PRO A 517 -18.05 11.40 -11.27
CA PRO A 517 -17.77 9.99 -11.08
C PRO A 517 -16.45 9.60 -11.74
N PRO A 518 -15.72 8.62 -11.19
CA PRO A 518 -14.50 8.10 -11.81
C PRO A 518 -14.82 7.58 -13.21
N GLN A 519 -14.22 8.21 -14.22
CA GLN A 519 -14.27 7.74 -15.60
C GLN A 519 -13.25 6.62 -15.78
N SER A 520 -13.55 5.44 -15.23
CA SER A 520 -12.80 4.21 -15.50
C SER A 520 -13.41 3.52 -16.72
N THR A 521 -12.58 3.06 -17.65
CA THR A 521 -13.05 2.30 -18.82
C THR A 521 -13.43 0.86 -18.47
N LYS A 522 -12.91 0.37 -17.33
CA LYS A 522 -13.13 -0.97 -16.80
C LYS A 522 -13.69 -0.91 -15.37
N PRO A 523 -14.67 -1.75 -14.99
CA PRO A 523 -15.18 -1.78 -13.62
C PRO A 523 -14.09 -2.23 -12.65
N LEU A 524 -13.77 -1.36 -11.69
CA LEU A 524 -12.88 -1.63 -10.56
C LEU A 524 -13.70 -1.67 -9.27
N ILE A 525 -13.87 -2.85 -8.69
CA ILE A 525 -14.59 -3.03 -7.43
C ILE A 525 -13.57 -3.10 -6.30
N ILE A 526 -13.73 -2.25 -5.29
CA ILE A 526 -12.89 -2.27 -4.09
C ILE A 526 -13.70 -2.89 -2.97
N VAL A 527 -13.13 -3.86 -2.26
CA VAL A 527 -13.76 -4.51 -1.12
C VAL A 527 -12.85 -4.38 0.10
N ALA A 528 -13.30 -3.68 1.14
CA ALA A 528 -12.63 -3.67 2.43
C ALA A 528 -13.14 -4.82 3.31
N THR A 529 -12.25 -5.72 3.73
CA THR A 529 -12.59 -6.87 4.57
C THR A 529 -12.62 -6.59 6.06
N GLN A 530 -12.17 -5.41 6.48
CA GLN A 530 -12.19 -5.00 7.88
C GLN A 530 -12.73 -3.58 7.98
N SER A 531 -11.85 -2.58 8.15
CA SER A 531 -12.29 -1.20 8.33
C SER A 531 -13.03 -0.66 7.10
N PRO A 532 -14.25 -0.12 7.24
CA PRO A 532 -14.95 0.54 6.14
C PRO A 532 -14.27 1.86 5.74
N TYR A 533 -13.25 2.30 6.49
CA TYR A 533 -12.57 3.58 6.31
C TYR A 533 -11.35 3.53 5.38
N ASP A 534 -10.95 2.35 4.90
CA ASP A 534 -9.81 2.15 3.99
C ASP A 534 -9.86 3.11 2.78
N PHE A 535 -11.04 3.24 2.15
CA PHE A 535 -11.26 4.14 1.00
C PHE A 535 -12.46 5.06 1.18
N PHE A 536 -13.06 5.14 2.37
CA PHE A 536 -14.28 5.91 2.63
C PHE A 536 -14.15 7.37 2.18
N TYR A 537 -13.04 8.02 2.53
CA TYR A 537 -12.80 9.43 2.20
C TYR A 537 -12.23 9.63 0.79
N ASN A 538 -11.69 8.59 0.14
CA ASN A 538 -11.19 8.64 -1.22
C ASN A 538 -12.31 8.44 -2.24
N LYS A 539 -13.23 9.41 -2.31
CA LYS A 539 -14.49 9.32 -3.09
C LYS A 539 -14.32 9.16 -4.60
N SER A 540 -13.13 9.38 -5.16
CA SER A 540 -12.89 9.34 -6.61
C SER A 540 -12.19 8.06 -7.10
N ILE A 541 -12.05 7.05 -6.24
CA ILE A 541 -11.33 5.80 -6.55
C ILE A 541 -12.31 4.62 -6.57
N GLY A 542 -12.17 3.79 -7.60
CA GLY A 542 -13.00 2.60 -7.83
C GLY A 542 -14.35 2.93 -8.46
N SER A 543 -14.89 1.98 -9.21
CA SER A 543 -16.26 2.03 -9.72
C SER A 543 -17.26 1.79 -8.59
N ALA A 544 -17.01 0.81 -7.73
CA ALA A 544 -17.78 0.59 -6.50
C ALA A 544 -16.84 0.33 -5.31
N TYR A 545 -17.32 0.61 -4.11
CA TYR A 545 -16.61 0.32 -2.86
C TYR A 545 -17.57 -0.30 -1.85
N LEU A 546 -17.22 -1.51 -1.40
CA LEU A 546 -17.97 -2.29 -0.42
C LEU A 546 -17.12 -2.54 0.82
N CYS A 547 -17.80 -2.85 1.93
CA CYS A 547 -17.19 -3.37 3.14
C CYS A 547 -17.95 -4.60 3.63
N CYS A 548 -17.21 -5.64 4.05
CA CYS A 548 -17.77 -6.86 4.63
C CYS A 548 -17.35 -7.09 6.10
N TYR A 549 -16.56 -6.18 6.70
CA TYR A 549 -16.19 -6.11 8.13
C TYR A 549 -15.41 -7.28 8.73
N ASP A 550 -15.47 -8.47 8.14
CA ASP A 550 -14.55 -9.58 8.36
C ASP A 550 -14.31 -10.36 7.05
N TYR A 551 -13.30 -11.24 7.06
CA TYR A 551 -12.99 -12.15 5.96
C TYR A 551 -13.23 -13.62 6.32
N THR A 552 -14.25 -13.88 7.16
CA THR A 552 -14.69 -15.25 7.39
C THR A 552 -15.27 -15.86 6.10
N PRO A 553 -15.21 -17.19 5.91
CA PRO A 553 -15.82 -17.83 4.75
C PRO A 553 -17.30 -17.46 4.55
N ASN A 554 -18.04 -17.25 5.65
CA ASN A 554 -19.44 -16.84 5.61
C ASN A 554 -19.61 -15.44 5.02
N ALA A 555 -18.81 -14.46 5.46
CA ALA A 555 -18.83 -13.11 4.89
C ALA A 555 -18.43 -13.11 3.40
N LEU A 556 -17.38 -13.85 3.05
CA LEU A 556 -16.88 -13.93 1.67
C LEU A 556 -17.89 -14.60 0.72
N SER A 557 -18.62 -15.62 1.20
CA SER A 557 -19.71 -16.24 0.45
C SER A 557 -20.84 -15.25 0.17
N LYS A 558 -21.27 -14.49 1.19
CA LYS A 558 -22.32 -13.46 1.03
C LYS A 558 -21.86 -12.31 0.13
N LEU A 559 -20.62 -11.89 0.25
CA LEU A 559 -20.01 -10.91 -0.65
C LEU A 559 -20.03 -11.38 -2.11
N ALA A 560 -19.69 -12.65 -2.38
CA ALA A 560 -19.75 -13.19 -3.75
C ALA A 560 -21.17 -13.09 -4.32
N SER A 561 -22.20 -13.50 -3.56
CA SER A 561 -23.61 -13.34 -3.95
C SER A 561 -24.01 -11.89 -4.25
N VAL A 562 -23.58 -10.93 -3.41
CA VAL A 562 -23.82 -9.49 -3.66
C VAL A 562 -23.14 -9.01 -4.95
N LEU A 563 -21.90 -9.42 -5.17
CA LEU A 563 -21.15 -9.03 -6.37
C LEU A 563 -21.82 -9.58 -7.64
N MET A 564 -22.29 -10.83 -7.61
CA MET A 564 -22.91 -11.50 -8.75
C MET A 564 -24.38 -11.11 -8.97
N GLY A 565 -25.04 -10.51 -7.98
CA GLY A 565 -26.36 -9.90 -8.10
C GLY A 565 -27.52 -10.72 -7.53
N ASP A 566 -27.26 -11.66 -6.62
CA ASP A 566 -28.31 -12.46 -5.99
C ASP A 566 -29.23 -11.61 -5.09
N TYR A 567 -28.67 -10.58 -4.43
CA TYR A 567 -29.42 -9.61 -3.63
C TYR A 567 -28.68 -8.28 -3.48
N GLU A 568 -29.42 -7.23 -3.14
CA GLU A 568 -28.85 -5.90 -2.87
C GLU A 568 -28.25 -5.81 -1.46
N PRO A 569 -27.10 -5.15 -1.29
CA PRO A 569 -26.49 -4.94 0.02
C PRO A 569 -27.33 -3.97 0.87
N GLU A 570 -27.66 -4.37 2.10
CA GLU A 570 -28.54 -3.62 3.00
C GLU A 570 -27.79 -2.77 4.03
N GLY A 571 -26.56 -3.16 4.33
CA GLY A 571 -25.76 -2.65 5.44
C GLY A 571 -25.43 -1.16 5.34
N CYS A 572 -25.12 -0.58 6.49
CA CYS A 572 -24.73 0.82 6.63
C CYS A 572 -23.50 0.93 7.52
N VAL A 573 -22.55 1.78 7.15
CA VAL A 573 -21.39 2.07 8.01
C VAL A 573 -21.88 2.64 9.34
N PRO A 574 -21.56 2.01 10.50
CA PRO A 574 -21.97 2.52 11.80
C PRO A 574 -21.43 3.95 12.04
N GLY A 575 -22.26 4.81 12.61
CA GLY A 575 -21.94 6.23 12.83
C GLY A 575 -22.00 7.12 11.57
N GLU A 576 -22.45 6.58 10.44
CA GLU A 576 -22.67 7.32 9.20
C GLU A 576 -24.15 7.26 8.79
N LYS A 577 -24.64 8.31 8.12
CA LYS A 577 -25.95 8.24 7.45
C LYS A 577 -25.83 7.28 6.26
N LYS A 578 -26.87 6.49 5.97
CA LYS A 578 -26.91 5.56 4.82
C LYS A 578 -26.50 6.29 3.54
N PHE A 579 -25.25 6.06 3.13
CA PHE A 579 -24.59 6.86 2.09
C PHE A 579 -24.93 6.26 0.73
N MET A 580 -26.08 6.62 0.17
CA MET A 580 -26.47 6.15 -1.17
C MET A 580 -26.17 7.23 -2.22
N LEU A 581 -24.94 7.26 -2.75
CA LEU A 581 -24.67 7.94 -4.02
C LEU A 581 -24.99 6.97 -5.18
N ARG A 582 -26.26 6.63 -5.40
CA ARG A 582 -26.71 6.09 -6.70
C ARG A 582 -26.96 7.26 -7.64
N THR A 583 -25.91 7.77 -8.29
CA THR A 583 -26.11 8.74 -9.38
C THR A 583 -26.71 8.01 -10.59
N LYS A 584 -28.01 8.24 -10.86
CA LYS A 584 -28.67 7.78 -12.09
C LYS A 584 -27.92 8.33 -13.32
N PRO A 585 -27.71 7.55 -14.38
CA PRO A 585 -27.25 8.10 -15.65
C PRO A 585 -28.39 8.92 -16.26
N GLU A 586 -28.12 10.18 -16.61
CA GLU A 586 -28.91 10.84 -17.67
C GLU A 586 -28.68 10.05 -18.97
N SER A 587 -29.78 9.78 -19.68
CA SER A 587 -29.85 8.98 -20.90
C SER A 587 -28.72 9.29 -21.90
N PRO A 588 -28.09 8.28 -22.52
CA PRO A 588 -27.02 8.52 -23.48
C PRO A 588 -27.62 9.06 -24.78
N SER A 589 -27.59 10.39 -24.95
CA SER A 589 -27.63 10.97 -26.29
C SER A 589 -26.45 10.39 -27.07
N ARG A 590 -26.74 9.77 -28.22
CA ARG A 590 -25.77 9.25 -29.19
C ARG A 590 -24.61 10.23 -29.37
N LEU A 591 -23.51 10.00 -28.66
CA LEU A 591 -22.27 10.75 -28.81
C LEU A 591 -21.34 9.88 -29.65
N SER A 592 -21.15 10.36 -30.87
CA SER A 592 -20.12 9.97 -31.83
C SER A 592 -18.83 9.58 -31.12
N HIS A 593 -18.25 8.46 -31.53
CA HIS A 593 -16.87 8.06 -31.23
C HIS A 593 -15.92 9.25 -31.40
N ASN A 594 -15.52 9.85 -30.28
CA ASN A 594 -14.39 10.75 -30.23
C ASN A 594 -13.34 10.10 -29.33
N ASN A 595 -12.29 9.60 -29.96
CA ASN A 595 -11.09 9.03 -29.36
C ASN A 595 -10.36 10.06 -28.49
N ASN A 596 -10.82 10.26 -27.25
CA ASN A 596 -10.12 11.04 -26.24
C ASN A 596 -9.85 10.17 -25.01
N THR A 597 -8.73 9.44 -25.07
CA THR A 597 -8.11 8.80 -23.91
C THR A 597 -7.78 9.85 -22.83
N PRO A 598 -8.09 9.61 -21.54
CA PRO A 598 -7.80 10.54 -20.46
C PRO A 598 -6.28 10.72 -20.29
N ARG A 599 -5.83 11.99 -20.31
CA ARG A 599 -4.41 12.36 -20.42
C ARG A 599 -3.68 12.23 -19.08
N ARG A 600 -2.84 11.20 -18.93
CA ARG A 600 -1.95 11.01 -17.77
C ARG A 600 -0.92 12.15 -17.65
N ARG A 601 -0.81 12.81 -16.48
CA ARG A 601 0.25 13.79 -16.18
C ARG A 601 1.40 13.10 -15.46
N TRP A 602 2.62 13.29 -15.94
CA TRP A 602 3.84 12.71 -15.37
C TRP A 602 4.64 13.77 -14.61
N LEU A 603 5.21 13.40 -13.46
CA LEU A 603 6.19 14.21 -12.76
C LEU A 603 7.49 14.23 -13.57
N VAL A 604 8.02 15.42 -13.83
CA VAL A 604 9.24 15.63 -14.61
C VAL A 604 10.28 16.26 -13.70
N ASP A 605 11.38 15.54 -13.45
CA ASP A 605 12.50 15.96 -12.61
C ASP A 605 13.68 16.45 -13.45
N GLU A 606 14.59 17.21 -12.85
CA GLU A 606 15.88 17.57 -13.46
C GLU A 606 16.79 16.33 -13.51
N LEU A 607 17.45 16.15 -14.66
CA LEU A 607 18.36 15.04 -14.93
C LEU A 607 19.64 15.20 -14.11
N ASP A 608 19.99 14.18 -13.32
CA ASP A 608 21.29 14.07 -12.67
C ASP A 608 21.98 12.79 -13.14
N TRP A 609 23.10 12.94 -13.85
CA TRP A 609 23.83 11.79 -14.42
C TRP A 609 24.32 10.79 -13.36
N GLN A 610 24.66 11.25 -12.15
CA GLN A 610 25.08 10.35 -11.07
C GLN A 610 23.94 9.44 -10.60
N ARG A 611 22.70 9.94 -10.64
CA ARG A 611 21.50 9.22 -10.23
C ARG A 611 20.85 8.42 -11.37
N ASP A 612 20.76 9.03 -12.55
CA ASP A 612 19.92 8.58 -13.65
C ASP A 612 20.71 7.85 -14.76
N GLY A 613 22.04 7.95 -14.76
CA GLY A 613 22.91 7.52 -15.86
C GLY A 613 22.75 6.04 -16.24
N GLU A 614 22.75 5.13 -15.26
CA GLU A 614 22.63 3.68 -15.53
C GLU A 614 21.27 3.32 -16.16
N SER A 615 20.19 3.93 -15.66
CA SER A 615 18.83 3.76 -16.19
C SER A 615 18.69 4.36 -17.59
N ILE A 616 19.35 5.48 -17.88
CA ILE A 616 19.40 6.07 -19.23
C ILE A 616 20.15 5.14 -20.19
N ILE A 617 21.27 4.54 -19.78
CA ILE A 617 22.00 3.56 -20.62
C ILE A 617 21.08 2.38 -20.97
N LYS A 618 20.34 1.83 -20.00
CA LYS A 618 19.34 0.76 -20.24
C LYS A 618 18.23 1.23 -21.19
N LEU A 619 17.77 2.47 -21.06
CA LEU A 619 16.77 3.07 -21.94
C LEU A 619 17.27 3.18 -23.39
N PHE A 620 18.51 3.59 -23.63
CA PHE A 620 19.11 3.60 -24.97
C PHE A 620 19.22 2.19 -25.55
N LYS A 621 19.79 1.23 -24.79
CA LYS A 621 19.99 -0.16 -25.24
C LYS A 621 18.67 -0.87 -25.58
N SER A 622 17.56 -0.53 -24.92
CA SER A 622 16.22 -1.09 -25.21
C SER A 622 15.50 -0.40 -26.38
N ASN A 623 15.77 0.89 -26.61
CA ASN A 623 15.09 1.66 -27.65
C ASN A 623 15.72 1.51 -29.05
N PHE A 624 16.99 1.13 -29.15
CA PHE A 624 17.71 1.05 -30.43
C PHE A 624 18.27 -0.36 -30.68
N ASP A 625 17.89 -0.97 -31.80
CA ASP A 625 18.32 -2.32 -32.18
C ASP A 625 19.69 -2.29 -32.90
N ARG A 626 20.43 -3.42 -32.87
CA ARG A 626 21.80 -3.56 -33.43
C ARG A 626 21.95 -3.35 -34.95
N ARG A 627 20.85 -3.30 -35.72
CA ARG A 627 20.91 -3.25 -37.19
C ARG A 627 20.18 -2.00 -37.71
N GLY A 628 20.93 -1.02 -38.19
CA GLY A 628 20.40 0.02 -39.09
C GLY A 628 20.58 1.48 -38.66
N ASN A 629 21.13 1.78 -37.48
CA ASN A 629 21.38 3.17 -37.05
C ASN A 629 22.81 3.61 -37.39
N LYS A 630 23.02 4.90 -37.67
CA LYS A 630 24.37 5.45 -37.94
C LYS A 630 25.27 5.47 -36.70
N ILE A 631 24.67 5.39 -35.50
CA ILE A 631 25.38 5.32 -34.22
C ILE A 631 25.18 3.93 -33.60
N ASP A 632 26.28 3.33 -33.12
CA ASP A 632 26.21 2.13 -32.29
C ASP A 632 25.92 2.49 -30.84
N TYR A 633 24.64 2.43 -30.45
CA TYR A 633 24.19 2.63 -29.08
C TYR A 633 24.56 1.47 -28.13
N GLN A 634 25.28 0.45 -28.59
CA GLN A 634 25.83 -0.60 -27.73
C GLN A 634 27.30 -0.35 -27.36
N ASP A 635 28.00 0.62 -27.97
CA ASP A 635 29.40 0.96 -27.64
C ASP A 635 29.48 1.80 -26.34
N ASP A 636 30.20 1.29 -25.34
CA ASP A 636 30.42 1.99 -24.06
C ASP A 636 31.20 3.32 -24.23
N ARG A 637 31.92 3.51 -25.32
CA ARG A 637 32.58 4.79 -25.64
C ARG A 637 31.57 5.91 -25.90
N PHE A 638 30.38 5.61 -26.43
CA PHE A 638 29.30 6.58 -26.59
C PHE A 638 28.82 7.09 -25.23
N TYR A 639 28.58 6.19 -24.28
CA TYR A 639 28.11 6.54 -22.95
C TYR A 639 29.17 7.28 -22.11
N LYS A 640 30.46 6.99 -22.32
CA LYS A 640 31.55 7.79 -21.73
C LYS A 640 31.58 9.23 -22.26
N ARG A 641 31.36 9.45 -23.56
CA ARG A 641 31.24 10.80 -24.15
C ARG A 641 30.00 11.52 -23.65
N LEU A 642 28.87 10.84 -23.57
CA LEU A 642 27.60 11.38 -23.06
C LEU A 642 27.71 11.77 -21.58
N SER A 643 28.36 10.93 -20.77
CA SER A 643 28.70 11.23 -19.37
C SER A 643 29.56 12.48 -19.26
N GLY A 644 30.64 12.58 -20.05
CA GLY A 644 31.51 13.76 -20.08
C GLY A 644 30.73 15.03 -20.43
N PHE A 645 29.83 14.95 -21.43
CA PHE A 645 28.98 16.07 -21.83
C PHE A 645 28.09 16.58 -20.68
N PHE A 646 27.39 15.68 -19.97
CA PHE A 646 26.52 16.07 -18.87
C PHE A 646 27.27 16.64 -17.66
N VAL A 647 28.47 16.12 -17.36
CA VAL A 647 29.32 16.64 -16.28
C VAL A 647 29.78 18.06 -16.60
N THR A 648 30.24 18.31 -17.83
CA THR A 648 30.73 19.64 -18.25
C THR A 648 29.60 20.67 -18.32
N MET A 649 28.41 20.27 -18.76
CA MET A 649 27.30 21.19 -19.01
C MET A 649 26.37 21.42 -17.80
N ARG A 650 26.56 20.70 -16.69
CA ARG A 650 25.69 20.74 -15.50
C ARG A 650 25.46 22.15 -14.92
N ARG A 651 26.42 23.06 -15.10
CA ARG A 651 26.36 24.43 -14.55
C ARG A 651 25.57 25.41 -15.41
N THR A 652 25.46 25.15 -16.71
CA THR A 652 24.90 26.10 -17.70
C THR A 652 23.68 25.56 -18.44
N GLN A 653 23.45 24.24 -18.42
CA GLN A 653 22.40 23.58 -19.17
C GLN A 653 21.57 22.67 -18.25
N LYS A 654 20.25 22.68 -18.44
CA LYS A 654 19.33 21.74 -17.77
C LYS A 654 18.79 20.74 -18.77
N SER A 655 18.48 19.54 -18.30
CA SER A 655 17.79 18.47 -19.04
C SER A 655 16.85 17.75 -18.06
N PHE A 656 15.88 16.99 -18.57
CA PHE A 656 14.80 16.48 -17.73
C PHE A 656 14.51 15.00 -17.93
N VAL A 657 14.02 14.35 -16.88
CA VAL A 657 13.68 12.92 -16.86
C VAL A 657 12.29 12.70 -16.24
N VAL A 658 11.64 11.62 -16.66
CA VAL A 658 10.48 11.03 -15.98
C VAL A 658 10.94 9.69 -15.42
N ARG A 659 10.79 9.51 -14.11
CA ARG A 659 11.22 8.30 -13.39
C ARG A 659 10.06 7.65 -12.65
N ASN A 660 10.17 6.33 -12.45
CA ASN A 660 9.39 5.62 -11.45
C ASN A 660 10.09 5.75 -10.09
N SER A 661 9.48 6.45 -9.14
CA SER A 661 10.08 6.75 -7.82
C SER A 661 10.30 5.50 -6.95
N SER A 662 9.54 4.42 -7.15
CA SER A 662 9.67 3.19 -6.35
C SER A 662 10.80 2.29 -6.85
N LEU A 663 11.08 2.29 -8.15
CA LEU A 663 12.08 1.40 -8.78
C LEU A 663 13.35 2.12 -9.23
N ASN A 664 13.37 3.45 -9.16
CA ASN A 664 14.44 4.32 -9.68
C ASN A 664 14.77 4.08 -11.19
N ILE A 665 13.76 3.68 -11.96
CA ILE A 665 13.88 3.44 -13.42
C ILE A 665 13.43 4.68 -14.18
N VAL A 666 14.25 5.14 -15.13
CA VAL A 666 13.93 6.26 -16.03
C VAL A 666 13.04 5.74 -17.17
N LEU A 667 11.82 6.27 -17.27
CA LEU A 667 10.82 5.90 -18.29
C LEU A 667 10.93 6.77 -19.55
N GLY A 668 11.53 7.95 -19.43
CA GLY A 668 11.85 8.82 -20.56
C GLY A 668 12.73 9.99 -20.14
N PHE A 669 13.48 10.55 -21.10
CA PHE A 669 14.31 11.72 -20.89
C PHE A 669 14.27 12.67 -22.09
N ILE A 670 14.53 13.95 -21.83
CA ILE A 670 14.67 15.00 -22.84
C ILE A 670 15.97 15.75 -22.62
N LEU A 671 16.75 15.86 -23.69
CA LEU A 671 18.01 16.57 -23.72
C LEU A 671 17.81 17.96 -24.34
N THR A 672 18.09 18.99 -23.56
CA THR A 672 17.95 20.40 -23.96
C THR A 672 19.27 21.15 -23.89
N PHE A 673 19.42 22.14 -24.76
CA PHE A 673 20.64 22.97 -24.85
C PHE A 673 20.29 24.40 -25.24
N VAL A 674 20.95 25.38 -24.63
CA VAL A 674 20.75 26.81 -24.88
C VAL A 674 22.06 27.42 -25.36
N THR A 675 22.01 28.14 -26.48
CA THR A 675 23.13 28.93 -27.01
C THR A 675 22.82 30.42 -26.95
N GLU A 676 23.84 31.24 -26.78
CA GLU A 676 23.77 32.69 -26.86
C GLU A 676 24.71 33.15 -27.97
N THR A 677 24.17 33.84 -28.97
CA THR A 677 24.92 34.41 -30.11
C THR A 677 24.40 35.83 -30.32
N ASP A 678 25.29 36.82 -30.33
CA ASP A 678 24.95 38.24 -30.52
C ASP A 678 23.87 38.78 -29.55
N GLY A 679 23.89 38.31 -28.29
CA GLY A 679 22.92 38.68 -27.26
C GLY A 679 21.53 38.04 -27.42
N VAL A 680 21.35 37.17 -28.41
CA VAL A 680 20.12 36.43 -28.67
C VAL A 680 20.28 35.00 -28.16
N ARG A 681 19.40 34.58 -27.23
CA ARG A 681 19.39 33.21 -26.70
C ARG A 681 18.48 32.31 -27.53
N SER A 682 19.01 31.19 -27.99
CA SER A 682 18.22 30.17 -28.69
C SER A 682 18.27 28.83 -27.94
N GLY A 683 17.09 28.20 -27.78
CA GLY A 683 16.94 26.88 -27.18
C GLY A 683 16.94 25.77 -28.22
N ARG A 684 17.40 24.58 -27.86
CA ARG A 684 17.43 23.41 -28.74
C ARG A 684 16.99 22.16 -28.01
N ILE A 685 16.07 21.41 -28.61
CA ILE A 685 15.71 20.06 -28.16
C ILE A 685 16.54 19.09 -28.98
N ILE A 686 17.58 18.54 -28.37
CA ILE A 686 18.53 17.65 -29.05
C ILE A 686 17.91 16.26 -29.22
N MET A 687 17.33 15.72 -28.15
CA MET A 687 16.78 14.38 -28.15
C MET A 687 15.60 14.26 -27.19
N VAL A 688 14.60 13.47 -27.59
CA VAL A 688 13.52 13.00 -26.72
C VAL A 688 13.48 11.49 -26.85
N LEU A 689 13.63 10.78 -25.73
CA LEU A 689 13.53 9.33 -25.71
C LEU A 689 12.53 8.90 -24.65
N VAL A 690 11.62 7.99 -25.02
CA VAL A 690 10.65 7.38 -24.11
C VAL A 690 10.69 5.88 -24.35
N ASP A 691 10.70 5.12 -23.26
CA ASP A 691 10.71 3.66 -23.27
C ASP A 691 9.68 3.10 -24.25
N LYS A 692 10.07 2.15 -25.11
CA LYS A 692 9.21 1.56 -26.15
C LYS A 692 7.86 1.10 -25.59
N SER A 693 7.85 0.46 -24.41
CA SER A 693 6.64 -0.06 -23.75
C SER A 693 5.78 1.02 -23.11
N LYS A 694 6.33 2.21 -22.86
CA LYS A 694 5.64 3.33 -22.19
C LYS A 694 5.34 4.51 -23.13
N ARG A 695 5.55 4.34 -24.45
CA ARG A 695 5.09 5.29 -25.49
C ARG A 695 3.56 5.40 -25.47
N CYS A 696 3.02 6.47 -26.06
CA CYS A 696 1.59 6.81 -26.04
C CYS A 696 0.99 7.14 -24.64
N GLN A 697 1.80 7.18 -23.58
CA GLN A 697 1.32 7.53 -22.23
C GLN A 697 1.51 9.01 -21.84
N ASN A 698 1.71 9.94 -22.79
CA ASN A 698 2.00 11.38 -22.56
C ASN A 698 3.33 11.72 -21.86
N ILE A 699 4.22 10.77 -21.60
CA ILE A 699 5.56 11.02 -21.03
C ILE A 699 6.33 12.05 -21.89
N GLY A 700 6.40 11.83 -23.20
CA GLY A 700 7.06 12.75 -24.13
C GLY A 700 6.45 14.16 -24.14
N LYS A 701 5.12 14.29 -24.02
CA LYS A 701 4.45 15.60 -23.96
C LYS A 701 4.74 16.34 -22.65
N CYS A 702 4.83 15.63 -21.52
CA CYS A 702 5.19 16.22 -20.23
C CYS A 702 6.65 16.70 -20.24
N LEU A 703 7.57 15.86 -20.74
CA LEU A 703 8.98 16.22 -20.93
C LEU A 703 9.13 17.45 -21.84
N HIS A 704 8.46 17.45 -22.99
CA HIS A 704 8.44 18.59 -23.91
C HIS A 704 7.89 19.87 -23.26
N SER A 705 6.77 19.79 -22.55
CA SER A 705 6.17 20.95 -21.87
C SER A 705 7.11 21.54 -20.82
N ARG A 706 7.83 20.71 -20.06
CA ARG A 706 8.83 21.18 -19.09
C ARG A 706 10.03 21.83 -19.76
N ALA A 707 10.51 21.28 -20.88
CA ALA A 707 11.57 21.87 -21.69
C ALA A 707 11.16 23.24 -22.26
N MET A 708 9.94 23.38 -22.77
CA MET A 708 9.43 24.69 -23.24
C MET A 708 9.35 25.71 -22.10
N LYS A 709 8.96 25.28 -20.89
CA LYS A 709 8.96 26.15 -19.71
C LYS A 709 10.38 26.59 -19.35
N TYR A 710 11.36 25.69 -19.42
CA TYR A 710 12.78 26.02 -19.21
C TYR A 710 13.29 27.05 -20.22
N PHE A 711 13.00 26.89 -21.52
CA PHE A 711 13.41 27.88 -22.52
C PHE A 711 12.78 29.26 -22.30
N LYS A 712 11.54 29.31 -21.80
CA LYS A 712 10.91 30.57 -21.37
C LYS A 712 11.58 31.16 -20.14
N GLU A 713 11.93 30.34 -19.15
CA GLU A 713 12.65 30.77 -17.93
C GLU A 713 14.03 31.38 -18.26
N VAL A 714 14.68 30.93 -19.33
CA VAL A 714 16.02 31.40 -19.77
C VAL A 714 15.95 32.54 -20.82
N ASN A 715 14.74 32.99 -21.18
CA ASN A 715 14.47 34.02 -22.20
C ASN A 715 14.99 33.66 -23.60
N CYS A 716 14.80 32.41 -24.04
CA CYS A 716 15.11 32.05 -25.43
C CYS A 716 14.08 32.67 -26.40
N SER A 717 14.56 33.40 -27.40
CA SER A 717 13.73 33.99 -28.47
C SER A 717 13.36 32.96 -29.53
N GLU A 718 14.25 31.99 -29.78
CA GLU A 718 14.09 30.99 -30.84
C GLU A 718 14.32 29.58 -30.28
N ILE A 719 13.58 28.58 -30.78
CA ILE A 719 13.70 27.18 -30.34
C ILE A 719 13.80 26.26 -31.57
N TYR A 720 14.82 25.41 -31.59
CA TYR A 720 15.10 24.51 -32.70
C TYR A 720 15.01 23.03 -32.29
N LEU A 721 14.67 22.15 -33.24
CA LEU A 721 14.75 20.69 -33.08
C LEU A 721 16.05 20.16 -33.70
N GLY A 722 16.73 19.27 -32.97
CA GLY A 722 17.94 18.59 -33.43
C GLY A 722 19.25 19.32 -33.11
N SER A 723 20.36 18.71 -33.50
CA SER A 723 21.72 19.14 -33.19
C SER A 723 22.44 19.67 -34.43
N ARG A 724 22.28 20.95 -34.78
CA ARG A 724 23.19 21.61 -35.74
C ARG A 724 24.44 22.12 -35.00
N GLY A 725 25.58 21.45 -35.15
CA GLY A 725 26.86 21.96 -34.65
C GLY A 725 27.08 21.83 -33.13
N LEU A 726 26.62 20.74 -32.51
CA LEU A 726 27.14 20.37 -31.19
C LEU A 726 28.43 19.57 -31.37
N PRO A 727 29.53 19.93 -30.69
CA PRO A 727 30.73 19.12 -30.72
C PRO A 727 30.44 17.77 -30.04
N LEU A 728 30.95 16.69 -30.62
CA LEU A 728 31.05 15.32 -30.09
C LEU A 728 29.91 14.30 -30.27
N ILE A 729 28.64 14.66 -30.49
CA ILE A 729 27.56 13.66 -30.66
C ILE A 729 26.55 14.10 -31.73
N TYR A 730 26.46 13.33 -32.82
CA TYR A 730 25.50 13.53 -33.91
C TYR A 730 24.34 12.56 -33.74
N PHE A 731 23.11 13.02 -33.45
CA PHE A 731 21.93 12.15 -33.38
C PHE A 731 21.27 12.00 -34.77
N ASP A 732 20.61 10.86 -35.02
CA ASP A 732 19.94 10.58 -36.28
C ASP A 732 18.84 11.61 -36.63
N ASP A 733 18.58 11.77 -37.94
CA ASP A 733 17.55 12.66 -38.47
C ASP A 733 16.15 12.33 -37.92
N ILE A 734 15.28 13.35 -37.85
CA ILE A 734 13.91 13.23 -37.31
C ILE A 734 13.10 12.23 -38.16
N SER A 735 12.76 11.08 -37.57
CA SER A 735 11.91 10.04 -38.17
C SER A 735 10.49 10.53 -38.46
N SER A 736 9.78 9.90 -39.40
CA SER A 736 8.37 10.24 -39.73
C SER A 736 7.44 10.12 -38.53
N SER A 737 7.67 9.13 -37.65
CA SER A 737 6.92 8.97 -36.40
C SER A 737 7.18 10.09 -35.39
N THR A 738 8.40 10.63 -35.37
CA THR A 738 8.83 11.75 -34.51
C THR A 738 8.23 13.08 -34.99
N VAL A 739 8.09 13.28 -36.31
CA VAL A 739 7.41 14.46 -36.89
C VAL A 739 5.95 14.54 -36.43
N SER A 740 5.23 13.42 -36.46
CA SER A 740 3.84 13.35 -35.98
C SER A 740 3.71 13.77 -34.51
N PHE A 741 4.64 13.31 -33.66
CA PHE A 741 4.69 13.72 -32.25
C PHE A 741 4.89 15.22 -32.08
N PHE A 742 5.90 15.82 -32.74
CA PHE A 742 6.19 17.25 -32.60
C PHE A 742 5.08 18.14 -33.17
N ASN A 743 4.46 17.75 -34.29
CA ASN A 743 3.26 18.42 -34.80
C ASN A 743 2.13 18.41 -33.75
N SER A 744 1.95 17.29 -33.03
CA SER A 744 0.91 17.17 -31.98
C SER A 744 1.14 18.05 -30.74
N VAL A 745 2.35 18.59 -30.56
CA VAL A 745 2.71 19.52 -29.47
C VAL A 745 3.00 20.93 -29.98
N GLY A 746 2.55 21.24 -31.20
CA GLY A 746 2.50 22.61 -31.74
C GLY A 746 3.69 23.03 -32.60
N TRP A 747 4.54 22.11 -33.05
CA TRP A 747 5.60 22.43 -34.01
C TRP A 747 5.10 22.40 -35.44
N THR A 748 5.55 23.35 -36.26
CA THR A 748 5.34 23.35 -37.70
C THR A 748 6.66 22.97 -38.38
N ILE A 749 6.85 21.69 -38.69
CA ILE A 749 8.11 21.21 -39.26
C ILE A 749 8.07 21.36 -40.79
N ASN A 750 8.66 22.45 -41.31
CA ASN A 750 8.95 22.58 -42.74
C ASN A 750 10.31 21.96 -43.04
N ARG A 751 10.35 20.86 -43.80
CA ARG A 751 11.61 20.35 -44.38
C ARG A 751 12.02 21.27 -45.54
N SER A 752 12.60 22.42 -45.25
CA SER A 752 13.31 23.17 -46.30
C SER A 752 14.64 22.48 -46.58
N ALA A 753 14.64 21.60 -47.58
CA ALA A 753 15.87 21.08 -48.16
C ALA A 753 16.60 22.23 -48.85
N LYS A 754 17.69 22.70 -48.26
CA LYS A 754 18.76 23.38 -49.00
C LYS A 754 20.06 22.67 -48.69
N ARG A 755 20.30 21.58 -49.43
CA ARG A 755 21.62 20.99 -49.62
C ARG A 755 22.18 21.64 -50.89
N TYR A 756 23.19 22.48 -50.74
CA TYR A 756 23.91 22.99 -51.91
C TYR A 756 25.05 22.01 -52.20
N VAL A 757 24.91 21.26 -53.28
CA VAL A 757 25.92 20.33 -53.80
C VAL A 757 26.36 20.87 -55.15
N MET A 758 27.67 21.08 -55.33
CA MET A 758 28.24 21.48 -56.62
C MET A 758 28.70 20.23 -57.35
N VAL A 759 28.13 19.96 -58.54
CA VAL A 759 28.52 18.85 -59.40
C VAL A 759 29.52 19.38 -60.43
N LEU A 760 30.77 18.91 -60.37
CA LEU A 760 31.88 19.44 -61.20
C LEU A 760 31.62 19.35 -62.71
N ASN A 761 30.78 18.42 -63.15
CA ASN A 761 30.48 18.18 -64.57
C ASN A 761 29.56 19.25 -65.20
N GLU A 762 29.03 20.20 -64.41
CA GLU A 762 28.13 21.28 -64.86
C GLU A 762 28.78 22.68 -64.81
N LEU A 763 30.09 22.76 -64.58
CA LEU A 763 30.82 24.03 -64.70
C LEU A 763 30.96 24.42 -66.17
N GLY A 764 30.38 25.55 -66.55
CA GLY A 764 30.71 26.21 -67.81
C GLY A 764 32.20 26.58 -67.86
N GLU A 765 32.70 26.94 -69.05
CA GLU A 765 34.10 27.35 -69.20
C GLU A 765 34.43 28.50 -68.22
N PRO A 766 35.56 28.40 -67.50
CA PRO A 766 35.95 29.41 -66.54
C PRO A 766 36.17 30.75 -67.25
N PRO A 767 35.80 31.89 -66.63
CA PRO A 767 36.11 33.19 -67.20
C PRO A 767 37.62 33.35 -67.40
N GLU A 768 38.04 33.95 -68.51
CA GLU A 768 39.46 34.24 -68.77
C GLU A 768 40.06 35.05 -67.62
N LEU A 769 41.18 34.57 -67.09
CA LEU A 769 41.87 35.19 -65.97
C LEU A 769 42.52 36.51 -66.42
N PRO A 770 42.51 37.57 -65.60
CA PRO A 770 43.14 38.84 -65.96
C PRO A 770 44.65 38.71 -66.18
N ASP A 771 45.19 39.33 -67.24
CA ASP A 771 46.61 39.28 -67.67
C ASP A 771 47.65 39.85 -66.68
N ASN A 772 47.19 40.37 -65.55
CA ASN A 772 48.00 41.12 -64.57
C ASN A 772 48.72 40.22 -63.54
N TYR A 773 48.46 38.90 -63.56
CA TYR A 773 49.01 37.95 -62.58
C TYR A 773 49.70 36.75 -63.24
N ILE A 774 50.80 36.30 -62.63
CA ILE A 774 51.51 35.07 -63.00
C ILE A 774 51.10 33.98 -62.00
N PHE A 775 50.73 32.80 -62.50
CA PHE A 775 50.33 31.67 -61.66
C PHE A 775 51.33 30.53 -61.74
N ASP A 776 52.04 30.27 -60.64
CA ASP A 776 52.91 29.11 -60.48
C ASP A 776 52.09 27.93 -59.95
N ARG A 777 52.18 26.75 -60.59
CA ARG A 777 51.43 25.55 -60.19
C ARG A 777 52.37 24.40 -59.83
N THR A 778 52.22 23.85 -58.63
CA THR A 778 52.73 22.53 -58.22
C THR A 778 51.55 21.57 -58.03
N PRO A 779 51.78 20.24 -57.88
CA PRO A 779 50.70 19.24 -57.79
C PRO A 779 49.66 19.49 -56.68
N ASP A 780 50.05 20.26 -55.69
CA ASP A 780 49.40 20.45 -54.40
C ASP A 780 49.29 21.94 -54.01
N LYS A 781 49.80 22.87 -54.83
CA LYS A 781 49.75 24.30 -54.55
C LYS A 781 49.69 25.16 -55.82
N ILE A 782 48.83 26.17 -55.81
CA ILE A 782 48.74 27.21 -56.83
C ILE A 782 49.12 28.53 -56.17
N VAL A 783 50.05 29.29 -56.75
CA VAL A 783 50.51 30.57 -56.22
C VAL A 783 50.30 31.64 -57.28
N ALA A 784 49.54 32.69 -56.93
CA ALA A 784 49.35 33.87 -57.74
C ALA A 784 50.37 34.93 -57.34
N ARG A 785 51.11 35.46 -58.32
CA ARG A 785 52.06 36.55 -58.18
C ARG A 785 51.63 37.73 -59.03
N ASP A 786 51.80 38.94 -58.51
CA ASP A 786 51.59 40.14 -59.30
C ASP A 786 52.68 40.25 -60.36
N ARG A 787 52.29 40.43 -61.63
CA ARG A 787 53.20 40.35 -62.78
C ARG A 787 54.25 41.46 -62.81
N PHE A 788 53.97 42.60 -62.20
CA PHE A 788 54.85 43.78 -62.23
C PHE A 788 55.79 43.84 -61.02
N THR A 789 55.35 43.33 -59.86
CA THR A 789 56.13 43.36 -58.60
C THR A 789 56.72 42.01 -58.21
N ASN A 790 56.28 40.92 -58.86
CA ASN A 790 56.64 39.53 -58.59
C ASN A 790 56.38 39.03 -57.15
N GLN A 791 55.65 39.82 -56.35
CA GLN A 791 55.24 39.45 -55.01
C GLN A 791 54.08 38.45 -55.06
N VAL A 792 54.10 37.47 -54.15
CA VAL A 792 53.00 36.53 -53.97
C VAL A 792 51.82 37.30 -53.39
N VAL A 793 50.71 37.32 -54.09
CA VAL A 793 49.47 38.00 -53.67
C VAL A 793 48.44 37.01 -53.14
N ALA A 794 48.48 35.77 -53.60
CA ALA A 794 47.66 34.69 -53.05
C ALA A 794 48.31 33.33 -53.25
N SER A 795 48.02 32.37 -52.37
CA SER A 795 48.32 30.98 -52.62
C SER A 795 47.22 30.08 -52.13
N VAL A 796 46.98 29.00 -52.85
CA VAL A 796 45.97 27.99 -52.50
C VAL A 796 46.65 26.64 -52.52
N THR A 797 46.60 25.94 -51.40
CA THR A 797 47.14 24.58 -51.25
C THR A 797 45.98 23.59 -51.24
N THR A 798 46.01 22.61 -52.14
CA THR A 798 45.04 21.52 -52.18
C THR A 798 45.65 20.29 -51.54
N PHE A 799 44.88 19.59 -50.72
CA PHE A 799 45.28 18.30 -50.19
C PHE A 799 44.23 17.24 -50.52
N THR A 800 44.67 16.00 -50.67
CA THR A 800 43.80 14.84 -50.81
C THR A 800 44.13 13.80 -49.76
N SER A 801 43.25 12.82 -49.56
CA SER A 801 43.47 11.64 -48.70
C SER A 801 44.71 10.83 -49.07
N ASN A 802 45.29 11.07 -50.24
CA ASN A 802 46.50 10.41 -50.73
C ASN A 802 47.73 11.35 -50.75
N SER A 803 47.60 12.60 -50.31
CA SER A 803 48.71 13.57 -50.23
C SER A 803 49.56 13.37 -48.97
N GLN A 804 50.84 13.79 -48.98
CA GLN A 804 51.70 13.71 -47.77
C GLN A 804 51.14 14.51 -46.59
N LEU A 805 50.40 15.59 -46.86
CA LEU A 805 49.72 16.42 -45.87
C LEU A 805 48.69 15.64 -45.04
N SER A 806 48.07 14.60 -45.60
CA SER A 806 47.06 13.79 -44.91
C SER A 806 47.56 13.13 -43.62
N LYS A 807 48.87 12.84 -43.53
CA LYS A 807 49.50 12.19 -42.36
C LYS A 807 49.45 13.04 -41.08
N TYR A 808 49.31 14.35 -41.21
CA TYR A 808 49.26 15.27 -40.09
C TYR A 808 47.83 15.49 -39.57
N PHE A 809 46.82 14.90 -40.22
CA PHE A 809 45.41 15.05 -39.89
C PHE A 809 44.74 13.67 -39.69
N PRO A 810 44.92 13.05 -38.51
CA PRO A 810 44.55 11.65 -38.26
C PRO A 810 43.05 11.33 -38.38
N PHE A 811 42.18 12.35 -38.37
CA PHE A 811 40.75 12.16 -38.64
C PHE A 811 40.46 11.83 -40.11
N ILE A 812 41.34 12.18 -41.06
CA ILE A 812 41.16 11.85 -42.49
C ILE A 812 41.16 10.33 -42.70
N ASP A 813 41.99 9.59 -41.95
CA ASP A 813 42.01 8.12 -41.98
C ASP A 813 40.70 7.51 -41.44
N SER A 814 40.00 8.20 -40.53
CA SER A 814 38.70 7.73 -40.01
C SER A 814 37.52 7.90 -40.98
N ILE A 815 37.70 8.73 -42.02
CA ILE A 815 36.69 9.00 -43.07
C ILE A 815 36.95 8.12 -44.31
N ARG A 816 38.07 7.37 -44.32
CA ARG A 816 38.53 6.54 -45.42
C ARG A 816 37.65 5.29 -45.57
N ASN A 817 36.47 5.45 -46.16
CA ASN A 817 35.64 4.35 -46.65
C ASN A 817 35.89 4.20 -48.15
N ASP A 818 36.01 2.96 -48.64
CA ASP A 818 36.49 2.52 -49.98
C ASP A 818 35.74 3.04 -51.23
N GLN A 819 35.16 4.25 -51.21
CA GLN A 819 34.25 4.79 -52.23
C GLN A 819 34.71 6.15 -52.83
N GLY A 820 35.96 6.60 -52.61
CA GLY A 820 36.52 7.74 -53.38
C GLY A 820 37.69 8.50 -52.72
N THR A 821 38.37 9.33 -53.52
CA THR A 821 39.44 10.23 -53.05
C THR A 821 38.82 11.46 -52.39
N ILE A 822 39.13 11.70 -51.11
CA ILE A 822 38.66 12.88 -50.36
C ILE A 822 39.66 14.00 -50.58
N GLY A 823 39.21 15.24 -50.81
CA GLY A 823 40.09 16.38 -51.03
C GLY A 823 39.54 17.70 -50.49
N GLY A 824 40.46 18.63 -50.23
CA GLY A 824 40.14 19.95 -49.69
C GLY A 824 41.09 21.05 -50.17
N LEU A 825 40.61 22.28 -50.07
CA LEU A 825 41.31 23.51 -50.47
C LEU A 825 41.61 24.34 -49.23
N ILE A 826 42.88 24.68 -49.02
CA ILE A 826 43.35 25.63 -48.02
C ILE A 826 43.82 26.88 -48.76
N GLY A 827 43.07 27.96 -48.67
CA GLY A 827 43.46 29.26 -49.22
C GLY A 827 44.31 30.06 -48.24
N PHE A 828 45.23 30.86 -48.76
CA PHE A 828 45.88 31.97 -48.06
C PHE A 828 45.87 33.21 -48.97
N THR A 829 45.43 34.34 -48.43
CA THR A 829 45.60 35.66 -49.06
C THR A 829 46.92 36.26 -48.57
N GLY A 830 47.86 36.43 -49.49
CA GLY A 830 49.25 36.80 -49.21
C GLY A 830 49.49 38.30 -49.37
N ASP A 831 48.73 39.14 -48.69
CA ASP A 831 49.17 40.54 -48.48
C ASP A 831 49.56 40.69 -47.01
N LYS A 832 50.80 41.12 -46.76
CA LYS A 832 51.27 41.41 -45.39
C LYS A 832 50.44 42.52 -44.72
N ASN A 833 49.66 43.29 -45.48
CA ASN A 833 48.78 44.34 -44.99
C ASN A 833 47.28 43.96 -44.98
N ALA A 834 46.90 42.77 -45.44
CA ALA A 834 45.52 42.32 -45.33
C ALA A 834 45.27 41.75 -43.92
N LYS A 835 44.49 42.49 -43.12
CA LYS A 835 44.03 42.10 -41.77
C LYS A 835 43.07 40.89 -41.74
N HIS A 836 42.72 40.33 -42.90
CA HIS A 836 41.68 39.32 -43.01
C HIS A 836 42.19 38.23 -43.94
N GLY A 837 42.27 37.00 -43.43
CA GLY A 837 42.69 35.82 -44.18
C GLY A 837 41.64 34.72 -44.12
N LEU A 838 41.30 34.15 -45.27
CA LEU A 838 40.37 33.02 -45.34
C LEU A 838 41.12 31.70 -45.26
N VAL A 839 41.21 31.09 -44.07
CA VAL A 839 41.67 29.71 -43.93
C VAL A 839 40.45 28.78 -44.02
N SER A 840 40.12 28.37 -45.23
CA SER A 840 39.10 27.34 -45.44
C SER A 840 39.72 25.96 -45.21
N SER A 841 39.21 25.17 -44.27
CA SER A 841 39.38 23.72 -44.30
C SER A 841 38.12 23.10 -44.92
N ALA A 842 37.95 23.27 -46.22
CA ALA A 842 36.84 22.61 -46.91
C ALA A 842 37.23 21.14 -47.12
N ILE A 843 36.79 20.24 -46.25
CA ILE A 843 36.89 18.80 -46.51
C ILE A 843 35.63 18.42 -47.27
N THR A 844 35.76 18.22 -48.57
CA THR A 844 34.63 17.84 -49.41
C THR A 844 34.61 16.32 -49.51
N TYR A 845 33.57 15.71 -48.95
CA TYR A 845 33.13 14.40 -49.43
C TYR A 845 32.39 14.66 -50.75
N PHE A 846 32.71 13.97 -51.85
CA PHE A 846 31.98 14.13 -53.12
C PHE A 846 30.51 13.64 -53.08
N GLY A 847 29.89 13.57 -51.89
CA GLY A 847 28.49 13.24 -51.66
C GLY A 847 27.88 13.84 -50.38
N SER A 848 28.57 14.72 -49.63
CA SER A 848 27.99 15.41 -48.46
C SER A 848 28.41 16.88 -48.39
N ALA A 849 27.53 17.71 -47.82
CA ALA A 849 27.61 19.17 -47.84
C ALA A 849 28.90 19.71 -47.20
N VAL A 850 29.30 20.92 -47.62
CA VAL A 850 30.40 21.68 -47.03
C VAL A 850 30.03 22.02 -45.58
N ASP A 851 30.78 21.49 -44.61
CA ASP A 851 30.39 21.53 -43.19
C ASP A 851 30.90 22.75 -42.41
N ALA A 852 31.86 23.53 -42.92
CA ALA A 852 32.18 24.86 -42.38
C ALA A 852 33.11 25.64 -43.32
N ILE A 853 32.91 26.96 -43.39
CA ILE A 853 33.94 27.92 -43.81
C ILE A 853 34.27 28.72 -42.56
N MET A 854 35.51 28.63 -42.07
CA MET A 854 35.97 29.45 -40.95
C MET A 854 36.67 30.68 -41.53
N MET A 855 36.15 31.86 -41.24
CA MET A 855 36.88 33.10 -41.44
C MET A 855 37.59 33.43 -40.14
N ILE A 856 38.92 33.54 -40.16
CA ILE A 856 39.66 34.02 -39.01
C ILE A 856 39.88 35.52 -39.24
N GLU A 857 39.16 36.34 -38.50
CA GLU A 857 39.44 37.76 -38.40
C GLU A 857 40.42 37.96 -37.23
N SER A 858 41.68 38.21 -37.55
CA SER A 858 42.73 38.47 -36.56
C SER A 858 43.50 39.71 -36.99
N ASP A 859 43.66 40.66 -36.07
CA ASP A 859 44.51 41.84 -36.27
C ASP A 859 46.02 41.50 -36.32
N HIS A 860 46.39 40.24 -36.11
CA HIS A 860 47.76 39.74 -36.06
C HIS A 860 48.10 38.82 -37.24
N SER A 861 49.33 38.94 -37.75
CA SER A 861 49.87 37.96 -38.71
C SER A 861 49.98 36.58 -38.06
N LEU A 862 49.88 35.52 -38.85
CA LEU A 862 49.93 34.13 -38.38
C LEU A 862 51.22 33.78 -37.59
N GLU A 863 52.31 34.50 -37.78
CA GLU A 863 53.53 34.37 -36.95
C GLU A 863 53.30 34.80 -35.49
N CYS A 864 52.35 35.71 -35.24
CA CYS A 864 52.02 36.22 -33.92
C CYS A 864 50.90 35.43 -33.22
N LEU A 865 50.13 34.61 -33.95
CA LEU A 865 48.98 33.89 -33.40
C LEU A 865 49.36 32.78 -32.39
N GLY A 866 50.61 32.33 -32.37
CA GLY A 866 51.11 31.38 -31.36
C GLY A 866 50.36 30.04 -31.30
N PHE A 867 50.88 29.06 -30.57
CA PHE A 867 50.23 27.75 -30.40
C PHE A 867 49.09 27.78 -29.35
N GLU A 868 48.84 28.93 -28.70
CA GLU A 868 47.94 29.03 -27.54
C GLU A 868 46.45 28.99 -27.93
N GLU A 869 46.03 29.63 -29.03
CA GLU A 869 44.62 29.55 -29.46
C GLU A 869 44.23 28.16 -30.00
N TRP A 870 45.22 27.34 -30.34
CA TRP A 870 45.06 25.95 -30.77
C TRP A 870 45.25 24.94 -29.63
N ALA A 871 45.63 25.40 -28.43
CA ALA A 871 45.99 24.53 -27.30
C ALA A 871 44.84 23.61 -26.87
N TRP A 872 43.60 24.08 -26.94
CA TRP A 872 42.42 23.25 -26.62
C TRP A 872 42.22 22.09 -27.62
N TYR A 873 42.61 22.28 -28.89
CA TYR A 873 42.53 21.25 -29.93
C TYR A 873 43.67 20.22 -29.76
N TYR A 874 44.83 20.67 -29.28
CA TYR A 874 45.99 19.83 -28.97
C TYR A 874 45.79 19.00 -27.68
N ASP A 875 45.23 19.60 -26.63
CA ASP A 875 44.89 18.93 -25.37
C ASP A 875 43.78 17.87 -25.55
N TYR A 876 42.93 18.02 -26.56
CA TYR A 876 41.83 17.11 -26.89
C TYR A 876 42.29 15.75 -27.47
N TYR A 877 43.45 15.68 -28.15
CA TYR A 877 43.94 14.44 -28.78
C TYR A 877 45.03 13.70 -27.99
N GLY A 878 45.46 14.25 -26.86
CA GLY A 878 46.34 13.59 -25.89
C GLY A 878 47.83 13.69 -26.23
N ARG A 879 48.65 13.94 -25.21
CA ARG A 879 50.11 13.97 -25.31
C ARG A 879 50.64 12.61 -25.77
N LYS A 880 51.25 12.59 -26.96
CA LYS A 880 52.38 11.70 -27.27
C LYS A 880 53.49 12.62 -27.78
N ASP A 881 54.67 12.49 -27.20
CA ASP A 881 55.83 13.38 -27.39
C ASP A 881 55.99 13.92 -28.82
N VAL A 882 55.70 15.21 -29.01
CA VAL A 882 56.64 16.27 -29.47
C VAL A 882 56.22 17.59 -28.84
#